data_AF-A0A543JKQ6-F1
#
_entry.id   AF-A0A543JKQ6-F1
#
_cell.length_a   1.000
_cell.length_b   1.000
_cell.length_c   1.000
_cell.angle_alpha   90.00
_cell.angle_beta   90.00
_cell.angle_gamma   90.00
#
_symmetry.space_group_name_H-M   'P 1'
#
loop_
_entity.id
_entity.type
_entity.pdbx_description
1 polymer ?
#
loop_
_entity_poly.entity_id
_entity_poly.type
_entity_poly.pdbx_seq_one_letter_code
_entity_poly.pdbx_strand_id
1 'polypeptide(L)'
;MAEDFNRYCDLTMRGGAASGVVYPWAVVELAEHYRFRSLGGASAGAIGAAFTAAAEKGRDQGGFRKLKEVVDWFAAPGWRLAQLFQPGEHTRKLYRIVAASMQRRDSTGRSPLTCLLFALVSAIGWRARVFLALALALWLVGPTLWFRAVEWGSTPTWVLVGLAVVVLVAVPGIVLKVLPRGRDAWLRRVGTGLLVVVPLIPVALSTRWTAPDLASAATAAVWWLVLGFALVSAVAVTYGLGAKRFLDRMATTIHFGLVPGTGGFRPNFWDRRCGVPASTGVPPLSDWVADVLDDLSGTTDLTFGDLTTNLVLMTTDLSEGRPYRLPFTAPRAEWLYCRTCLLTVLPRRTVDKLGHDATAHRCPLHPDETVHVLPENLPVALAVRMSMPLPGLIAAVPLVRAEPEPRVHWFSDGGITSNFPIHFFDHLLPRWPTFGLSLQSYPPGDDRDVWLPEQDASTAGTPWRGIGLAGQFVSAILNTMLDWRDTMQSALPGYRGRIAHVRVGALEGGTNLFMRPETILALAERGAEAGRLLRTRFTEDDATKTDRYRWIRMRLAMREYRQLAGQSDERAAFYRDLTARYRIPEDLHAWFATPPTGTDPHAREVGLTLDALGAVPDGPFDGEPPIDPDLRLTPPE
;
A
#
# COMPACT_ATOMS: atom_id res chain seq x y z
N MET A 1 23.57 -7.43 33.90
CA MET A 1 22.09 -7.44 34.01
C MET A 1 21.46 -6.25 33.30
N ALA A 2 21.63 -4.99 33.74
CA ALA A 2 21.06 -3.83 33.02
C ALA A 2 21.81 -3.51 31.71
N GLU A 3 23.15 -3.56 31.72
CA GLU A 3 24.00 -3.36 30.54
C GLU A 3 23.70 -4.35 29.40
N ASP A 4 23.33 -5.60 29.73
CA ASP A 4 22.96 -6.61 28.74
C ASP A 4 21.71 -6.20 27.96
N PHE A 5 20.79 -5.45 28.57
CA PHE A 5 19.55 -5.01 27.90
C PHE A 5 19.78 -3.86 26.90
N ASN A 6 20.88 -3.13 27.02
CA ASN A 6 21.23 -2.06 26.09
C ASN A 6 21.67 -2.60 24.72
N ARG A 7 21.96 -3.91 24.63
CA ARG A 7 22.28 -4.61 23.38
C ARG A 7 21.07 -5.16 22.63
N TYR A 8 19.86 -5.02 23.15
CA TYR A 8 18.64 -5.51 22.50
C TYR A 8 17.79 -4.37 21.99
N CYS A 9 17.01 -4.62 20.94
CA CYS A 9 15.93 -3.74 20.55
C CYS A 9 14.80 -4.51 19.88
N ASP A 10 13.62 -3.91 19.84
CA ASP A 10 12.57 -4.30 18.92
C ASP A 10 12.55 -3.33 17.74
N LEU A 11 12.04 -3.76 16.59
CA LEU A 11 11.97 -2.91 15.41
C LEU A 11 10.63 -3.08 14.69
N THR A 12 10.00 -1.95 14.40
CA THR A 12 8.78 -1.89 13.59
C THR A 12 8.99 -1.06 12.34
N MET A 13 8.41 -1.52 11.25
CA MET A 13 8.60 -0.96 9.92
C MET A 13 7.24 -0.67 9.30
N ARG A 14 7.00 0.61 8.98
CA ARG A 14 5.76 1.03 8.33
C ARG A 14 5.70 0.54 6.88
N GLY A 15 4.51 0.20 6.40
CA GLY A 15 4.33 -0.07 4.98
C GLY A 15 4.53 1.16 4.10
N GLY A 16 5.00 0.94 2.87
CA GLY A 16 5.13 1.97 1.84
C GLY A 16 6.00 1.49 0.70
N ALA A 17 5.69 1.83 -0.54
CA ALA A 17 6.32 1.17 -1.69
C ALA A 17 7.85 1.42 -1.83
N ALA A 18 8.41 2.46 -1.21
CA ALA A 18 9.87 2.67 -1.17
C ALA A 18 10.56 1.88 -0.04
N SER A 19 9.80 1.23 0.85
CA SER A 19 10.35 0.66 2.08
C SER A 19 11.32 -0.48 1.83
N GLY A 20 11.08 -1.26 0.77
CA GLY A 20 11.93 -2.39 0.38
C GLY A 20 13.36 -2.00 0.01
N VAL A 21 13.63 -0.72 -0.29
CA VAL A 21 14.99 -0.22 -0.57
C VAL A 21 15.57 0.63 0.57
N VAL A 22 14.72 1.21 1.42
CA VAL A 22 15.16 2.05 2.56
C VAL A 22 15.56 1.20 3.77
N TYR A 23 14.72 0.23 4.15
CA TYR A 23 14.88 -0.48 5.42
C TYR A 23 16.10 -1.41 5.52
N PRO A 24 16.58 -2.07 4.45
CA PRO A 24 17.73 -2.96 4.55
C PRO A 24 18.96 -2.29 5.17
N TRP A 25 19.33 -1.10 4.70
CA TRP A 25 20.53 -0.41 5.21
C TRP A 25 20.31 0.20 6.60
N ALA A 26 19.09 0.67 6.91
CA ALA A 26 18.74 1.11 8.27
C ALA A 26 18.91 -0.03 9.30
N VAL A 27 18.46 -1.23 8.93
CA VAL A 27 18.57 -2.44 9.75
C VAL A 27 20.03 -2.84 9.95
N VAL A 28 20.86 -2.78 8.89
CA VAL A 28 22.28 -3.09 8.98
C VAL A 28 22.99 -2.17 9.96
N GLU A 29 22.71 -0.87 9.94
CA GLU A 29 23.26 0.09 10.90
C GLU A 29 22.85 -0.22 12.34
N LEU A 30 21.56 -0.51 12.57
CA LEU A 30 21.09 -0.91 13.91
C LEU A 30 21.74 -2.22 14.38
N ALA A 31 21.96 -3.17 13.48
CA ALA A 31 22.53 -4.49 13.78
C ALA A 31 24.00 -4.45 14.22
N GLU A 32 24.71 -3.35 14.01
CA GLU A 32 26.09 -3.15 14.49
C GLU A 32 26.17 -3.11 16.02
N HIS A 33 25.12 -2.61 16.68
CA HIS A 33 25.04 -2.55 18.14
C HIS A 33 24.00 -3.51 18.72
N TYR A 34 22.84 -3.63 18.06
CA TYR A 34 21.69 -4.33 18.61
C TYR A 34 21.50 -5.74 18.07
N ARG A 35 20.97 -6.61 18.93
CA ARG A 35 20.33 -7.89 18.62
C ARG A 35 18.81 -7.69 18.62
N PHE A 36 18.15 -8.00 17.51
CA PHE A 36 16.70 -7.85 17.44
C PHE A 36 15.98 -8.92 18.26
N ARG A 37 14.91 -8.54 18.97
CA ARG A 37 14.08 -9.47 19.76
C ARG A 37 12.70 -9.63 19.16
N SER A 38 12.03 -8.53 18.88
CA SER A 38 10.73 -8.53 18.20
C SER A 38 10.75 -7.64 16.98
N LEU A 39 10.13 -8.13 15.91
CA LEU A 39 10.14 -7.50 14.59
C LEU A 39 8.72 -7.45 14.07
N GLY A 40 8.31 -6.33 13.50
CA GLY A 40 6.97 -6.27 12.90
C GLY A 40 6.80 -5.25 11.79
N GLY A 41 5.80 -5.52 10.95
CA GLY A 41 5.50 -4.69 9.81
C GLY A 41 4.23 -5.10 9.09
N ALA A 42 3.80 -4.23 8.19
CA ALA A 42 2.67 -4.42 7.30
C ALA A 42 3.07 -4.05 5.86
N SER A 43 2.42 -4.60 4.84
CA SER A 43 2.73 -4.31 3.44
C SER A 43 4.20 -4.59 3.10
N ALA A 44 4.85 -3.70 2.36
CA ALA A 44 6.29 -3.72 2.11
C ALA A 44 7.15 -3.57 3.39
N GLY A 45 6.59 -3.10 4.52
CA GLY A 45 7.24 -3.15 5.83
C GLY A 45 7.33 -4.57 6.40
N ALA A 46 6.39 -5.46 6.02
CA ALA A 46 6.44 -6.87 6.38
C ALA A 46 7.59 -7.61 5.67
N ILE A 47 7.92 -7.23 4.44
CA ILE A 47 9.13 -7.72 3.74
C ILE A 47 10.37 -7.33 4.54
N GLY A 48 10.46 -6.05 4.94
CA GLY A 48 11.56 -5.55 5.77
C GLY A 48 11.69 -6.35 7.07
N ALA A 49 10.59 -6.51 7.83
CA ALA A 49 10.58 -7.25 9.09
C ALA A 49 10.98 -8.72 8.92
N ALA A 50 10.46 -9.40 7.90
CA ALA A 50 10.78 -10.79 7.62
C ALA A 50 12.24 -10.96 7.17
N PHE A 51 12.76 -10.05 6.35
CA PHE A 51 14.16 -10.05 5.93
C PHE A 51 15.09 -9.76 7.11
N THR A 52 14.72 -8.86 8.02
CA THR A 52 15.47 -8.65 9.27
C THR A 52 15.46 -9.91 10.14
N ALA A 53 14.31 -10.58 10.27
CA ALA A 53 14.20 -11.81 11.06
C ALA A 53 15.07 -12.94 10.48
N ALA A 54 15.04 -13.09 9.15
CA ALA A 54 15.86 -14.04 8.42
C ALA A 54 17.36 -13.71 8.56
N ALA A 55 17.74 -12.43 8.41
CA ALA A 55 19.13 -11.98 8.56
C ALA A 55 19.64 -12.12 9.99
N GLU A 56 18.79 -11.92 11.00
CA GLU A 56 19.13 -12.17 12.41
C GLU A 56 19.33 -13.66 12.69
N LYS A 57 18.49 -14.54 12.11
CA LYS A 57 18.70 -16.00 12.17
C LYS A 57 20.03 -16.38 11.52
N GLY A 58 20.32 -15.84 10.33
CA GLY A 58 21.55 -16.08 9.59
C GLY A 58 22.72 -15.17 9.98
N ARG A 59 22.67 -14.51 11.15
CA ARG A 59 23.62 -13.44 11.51
C ARG A 59 25.08 -13.88 11.40
N ASP A 60 25.41 -15.04 11.97
CA ASP A 60 26.78 -15.58 11.98
C ASP A 60 27.23 -16.10 10.60
N GLN A 61 26.28 -16.29 9.68
CA GLN A 61 26.53 -16.66 8.28
C GLN A 61 26.57 -15.42 7.34
N GLY A 62 26.59 -14.22 7.92
CA GLY A 62 26.61 -12.97 7.17
C GLY A 62 25.24 -12.50 6.66
N GLY A 63 24.14 -12.89 7.31
CA GLY A 63 22.78 -12.51 6.94
C GLY A 63 22.60 -10.99 6.72
N PHE A 64 23.17 -10.15 7.58
CA PHE A 64 23.11 -8.69 7.42
C PHE A 64 23.95 -8.16 6.24
N ARG A 65 25.08 -8.80 5.92
CA ARG A 65 25.86 -8.46 4.70
C ARG A 65 25.03 -8.76 3.45
N LYS A 66 24.41 -9.95 3.40
CA LYS A 66 23.50 -10.33 2.31
C LYS A 66 22.29 -9.40 2.21
N LEU A 67 21.74 -8.98 3.36
CA LEU A 67 20.64 -8.00 3.40
C LEU A 67 21.05 -6.66 2.78
N LYS A 68 22.28 -6.19 3.03
CA LYS A 68 22.82 -4.99 2.39
C LYS A 68 22.88 -5.13 0.87
N GLU A 69 23.33 -6.29 0.38
CA GLU A 69 23.48 -6.62 -1.04
C GLU A 69 22.14 -6.70 -1.79
N VAL A 70 21.01 -6.89 -1.10
CA VAL A 70 19.66 -6.83 -1.72
C VAL A 70 19.41 -5.47 -2.37
N VAL A 71 19.87 -4.37 -1.75
CA VAL A 71 19.75 -3.03 -2.33
C VAL A 71 20.62 -2.90 -3.57
N ASP A 72 21.85 -3.40 -3.53
CA ASP A 72 22.75 -3.40 -4.70
C ASP A 72 22.15 -4.22 -5.85
N TRP A 73 21.47 -5.33 -5.52
CA TRP A 73 20.72 -6.11 -6.48
C TRP A 73 19.59 -5.29 -7.12
N PHE A 74 18.86 -4.47 -6.37
CA PHE A 74 17.84 -3.57 -6.92
C PHE A 74 18.43 -2.42 -7.74
N ALA A 75 19.58 -1.89 -7.34
CA ALA A 75 20.28 -0.80 -8.03
C ALA A 75 20.95 -1.24 -9.34
N ALA A 76 21.00 -2.54 -9.65
CA ALA A 76 21.52 -3.00 -10.93
C ALA A 76 20.66 -2.54 -12.13
N PRO A 77 21.25 -2.38 -13.33
CA PRO A 77 20.52 -1.98 -14.53
C PRO A 77 19.34 -2.91 -14.86
N GLY A 78 18.33 -2.36 -15.53
CA GLY A 78 17.20 -3.13 -16.06
C GLY A 78 15.92 -3.10 -15.21
N TRP A 79 15.81 -2.19 -14.23
CA TRP A 79 14.60 -1.99 -13.42
C TRP A 79 14.12 -3.29 -12.75
N ARG A 80 15.00 -3.97 -12.02
CA ARG A 80 14.71 -5.26 -11.39
C ARG A 80 13.50 -5.22 -10.46
N LEU A 81 13.32 -4.10 -9.73
CA LEU A 81 12.12 -3.88 -8.91
C LEU A 81 10.82 -3.98 -9.72
N ALA A 82 10.75 -3.33 -10.89
CA ALA A 82 9.60 -3.42 -11.78
C ALA A 82 9.41 -4.82 -12.37
N GLN A 83 10.49 -5.58 -12.56
CA GLN A 83 10.44 -6.96 -13.06
C GLN A 83 9.86 -7.97 -12.06
N LEU A 84 9.83 -7.66 -10.76
CA LEU A 84 9.15 -8.52 -9.77
C LEU A 84 7.63 -8.57 -9.99
N PHE A 85 7.07 -7.50 -10.56
CA PHE A 85 5.63 -7.33 -10.79
C PHE A 85 5.25 -7.92 -12.15
N GLN A 86 5.14 -9.24 -12.20
CA GLN A 86 4.83 -10.00 -13.42
C GLN A 86 3.34 -10.30 -13.50
N PRO A 87 2.62 -9.90 -14.56
CA PRO A 87 1.20 -10.16 -14.66
C PRO A 87 0.92 -11.60 -15.11
N GLY A 88 -0.25 -12.10 -14.74
CA GLY A 88 -0.82 -13.33 -15.30
C GLY A 88 -1.18 -13.18 -16.78
N GLU A 89 -1.39 -14.31 -17.47
CA GLU A 89 -1.72 -14.32 -18.91
C GLU A 89 -3.01 -13.54 -19.20
N HIS A 90 -4.04 -13.73 -18.36
CA HIS A 90 -5.33 -13.08 -18.50
C HIS A 90 -5.30 -11.58 -18.11
N THR A 91 -4.39 -11.17 -17.24
CA THR A 91 -4.31 -9.79 -16.72
C THR A 91 -3.28 -8.93 -17.48
N ARG A 92 -2.46 -9.54 -18.36
CA ARG A 92 -1.42 -8.89 -19.17
C ARG A 92 -1.88 -7.59 -19.83
N LYS A 93 -3.08 -7.56 -20.43
CA LYS A 93 -3.58 -6.36 -21.15
C LYS A 93 -3.86 -5.18 -20.21
N LEU A 94 -4.42 -5.44 -19.03
CA LEU A 94 -4.65 -4.39 -18.02
C LEU A 94 -3.34 -3.95 -17.39
N TYR A 95 -2.44 -4.89 -17.13
CA TYR A 95 -1.11 -4.57 -16.61
C TYR A 95 -0.32 -3.63 -17.53
N ARG A 96 -0.49 -3.71 -18.86
CA ARG A 96 0.11 -2.74 -19.80
C ARG A 96 -0.31 -1.29 -19.50
N ILE A 97 -1.57 -1.08 -19.11
CA ILE A 97 -2.09 0.25 -18.78
C ILE A 97 -1.43 0.74 -17.49
N VAL A 98 -1.33 -0.13 -16.49
CA VAL A 98 -0.63 0.16 -15.23
C VAL A 98 0.85 0.48 -15.49
N ALA A 99 1.57 -0.39 -16.21
CA ALA A 99 2.97 -0.19 -16.56
C ALA A 99 3.19 1.11 -17.36
N ALA A 100 2.28 1.44 -18.30
CA ALA A 100 2.32 2.68 -19.06
C ALA A 100 2.14 3.93 -18.17
N SER A 101 1.27 3.85 -17.16
CA SER A 101 1.06 4.94 -16.20
C SER A 101 2.27 5.20 -15.30
N MET A 102 3.13 4.20 -15.12
CA MET A 102 4.37 4.30 -14.34
C MET A 102 5.58 4.80 -15.16
N GLN A 103 5.44 4.95 -16.49
CA GLN A 103 6.55 5.40 -17.34
C GLN A 103 6.80 6.90 -17.19
N ARG A 104 8.08 7.28 -17.16
CA ARG A 104 8.50 8.69 -17.11
C ARG A 104 9.72 8.90 -18.00
N ARG A 105 9.80 10.07 -18.66
CA ARG A 105 10.89 10.35 -19.63
C ARG A 105 12.25 10.42 -18.92
N ASP A 106 12.23 10.92 -17.71
CA ASP A 106 13.35 11.18 -16.83
C ASP A 106 13.94 9.89 -16.23
N SER A 107 13.15 8.84 -15.99
CA SER A 107 13.65 7.56 -15.47
C SER A 107 13.76 6.45 -16.52
N THR A 108 12.79 6.35 -17.43
CA THR A 108 12.70 5.26 -18.42
C THR A 108 13.03 5.69 -19.85
N GLY A 109 13.21 6.99 -20.10
CA GLY A 109 13.34 7.53 -21.46
C GLY A 109 12.03 7.54 -22.27
N ARG A 110 10.91 7.08 -21.69
CA ARG A 110 9.65 6.87 -22.40
C ARG A 110 8.57 7.85 -21.96
N SER A 111 7.74 8.26 -22.91
CA SER A 111 6.57 9.09 -22.61
C SER A 111 5.41 8.23 -22.09
N PRO A 112 4.82 8.55 -20.93
CA PRO A 112 3.64 7.83 -20.43
C PRO A 112 2.47 7.91 -21.42
N LEU A 113 2.28 9.04 -22.11
CA LEU A 113 1.22 9.20 -23.11
C LEU A 113 1.37 8.22 -24.28
N THR A 114 2.59 8.09 -24.82
CA THR A 114 2.87 7.18 -25.92
C THR A 114 2.70 5.71 -25.50
N CYS A 115 3.17 5.36 -24.30
CA CYS A 115 3.01 4.02 -23.75
C CYS A 115 1.54 3.69 -23.50
N LEU A 116 0.76 4.66 -23.01
CA LEU A 116 -0.68 4.50 -22.77
C LEU A 116 -1.43 4.31 -24.08
N LEU A 117 -1.08 5.05 -25.14
CA LEU A 117 -1.66 4.87 -26.46
C LEU A 117 -1.41 3.45 -26.99
N PHE A 118 -0.17 2.95 -26.88
CA PHE A 118 0.12 1.56 -27.24
C PHE A 118 -0.63 0.54 -26.36
N ALA A 119 -0.75 0.80 -25.05
CA ALA A 119 -1.47 -0.08 -24.13
C ALA A 119 -2.94 -0.21 -24.53
N LEU A 120 -3.60 0.93 -24.77
CA LEU A 120 -4.98 1.00 -25.25
C LEU A 120 -5.15 0.24 -26.57
N VAL A 121 -4.37 0.58 -27.61
CA VAL A 121 -4.44 -0.10 -28.91
C VAL A 121 -4.24 -1.62 -28.79
N SER A 122 -3.31 -2.04 -27.93
CA SER A 122 -3.00 -3.45 -27.73
C SER A 122 -4.08 -4.22 -26.95
N ALA A 123 -4.85 -3.52 -26.11
CA ALA A 123 -5.93 -4.12 -25.31
C ALA A 123 -7.11 -4.55 -26.19
N ILE A 124 -7.36 -3.84 -27.28
CA ILE A 124 -8.45 -4.10 -28.23
C ILE A 124 -8.11 -5.30 -29.13
N GLY A 125 -9.11 -6.12 -29.46
CA GLY A 125 -8.99 -7.20 -30.45
C GLY A 125 -8.82 -6.69 -31.89
N TRP A 126 -8.22 -7.49 -32.76
CA TRP A 126 -7.92 -7.09 -34.15
C TRP A 126 -9.10 -6.47 -34.90
N ARG A 127 -10.30 -7.05 -34.79
CA ARG A 127 -11.54 -6.55 -35.41
C ARG A 127 -11.85 -5.10 -35.01
N ALA A 128 -11.79 -4.82 -33.71
CA ALA A 128 -12.08 -3.48 -33.21
C ALA A 128 -10.93 -2.50 -33.50
N ARG A 129 -9.68 -2.96 -33.68
CA ARG A 129 -8.59 -2.12 -34.22
C ARG A 129 -8.83 -1.72 -35.67
N VAL A 130 -9.27 -2.66 -36.52
CA VAL A 130 -9.62 -2.37 -37.91
C VAL A 130 -10.79 -1.39 -37.95
N PHE A 131 -11.83 -1.60 -37.14
CA PHE A 131 -12.94 -0.66 -37.03
C PHE A 131 -12.48 0.75 -36.59
N LEU A 132 -11.64 0.84 -35.56
CA LEU A 132 -11.07 2.12 -35.11
C LEU A 132 -10.20 2.79 -36.17
N ALA A 133 -9.40 2.02 -36.90
CA ALA A 133 -8.59 2.52 -37.99
C ALA A 133 -9.45 3.03 -39.15
N LEU A 134 -10.52 2.30 -39.50
CA LEU A 134 -11.51 2.73 -40.49
C LEU A 134 -12.28 3.97 -40.03
N ALA A 135 -12.70 4.03 -38.76
CA ALA A 135 -13.37 5.18 -38.18
C ALA A 135 -12.45 6.40 -38.14
N LEU A 136 -11.17 6.23 -37.82
CA LEU A 136 -10.16 7.28 -37.86
C LEU A 136 -9.86 7.73 -39.30
N ALA A 137 -9.75 6.80 -40.24
CA ALA A 137 -9.58 7.11 -41.66
C ALA A 137 -10.79 7.86 -42.22
N LEU A 138 -12.01 7.42 -41.86
CA LEU A 138 -13.25 8.12 -42.20
C LEU A 138 -13.32 9.49 -41.51
N TRP A 139 -12.83 9.63 -40.29
CA TRP A 139 -12.78 10.91 -39.59
C TRP A 139 -11.74 11.88 -40.22
N LEU A 140 -10.63 11.37 -40.76
CA LEU A 140 -9.61 12.15 -41.46
C LEU A 140 -10.03 12.56 -42.89
N VAL A 141 -10.63 11.63 -43.63
CA VAL A 141 -10.90 11.76 -45.08
C VAL A 141 -12.37 12.11 -45.35
N GLY A 142 -13.27 11.84 -44.41
CA GLY A 142 -14.70 12.13 -44.53
C GLY A 142 -15.01 13.61 -44.80
N PRO A 143 -14.38 14.59 -44.11
CA PRO A 143 -14.61 16.00 -44.40
C PRO A 143 -14.18 16.41 -45.81
N THR A 144 -13.07 15.87 -46.31
CA THR A 144 -12.57 16.17 -47.66
C THR A 144 -13.41 15.49 -48.75
N LEU A 145 -13.90 14.28 -48.50
CA LEU A 145 -14.85 13.59 -49.39
C LEU A 145 -16.21 14.30 -49.42
N TRP A 146 -16.72 14.72 -48.26
CA TRP A 146 -17.96 15.49 -48.14
C TRP A 146 -17.87 16.80 -48.91
N PHE A 147 -16.77 17.54 -48.73
CA PHE A 147 -16.52 18.80 -49.42
C PHE A 147 -16.49 18.64 -50.96
N ARG A 148 -15.99 17.50 -51.48
CA ARG A 148 -15.95 17.23 -52.92
C ARG A 148 -17.26 16.68 -53.49
N ALA A 149 -18.12 16.09 -52.67
CA ALA A 149 -19.32 15.40 -53.11
C ALA A 149 -20.59 16.27 -53.08
N VAL A 150 -20.59 17.38 -52.34
CA VAL A 150 -21.76 18.25 -52.17
C VAL A 150 -21.61 19.50 -53.03
N GLU A 151 -22.51 19.71 -54.00
CA GLU A 151 -22.61 20.94 -54.80
C GLU A 151 -23.44 21.99 -54.05
N TRP A 152 -22.79 23.02 -53.50
CA TRP A 152 -23.43 24.04 -52.67
C TRP A 152 -24.09 25.19 -53.44
N GLY A 153 -24.03 25.16 -54.77
CA GLY A 153 -24.47 26.26 -55.66
C GLY A 153 -25.94 26.67 -55.53
N SER A 154 -26.80 25.84 -54.93
CA SER A 154 -28.24 26.09 -54.75
C SER A 154 -28.65 26.51 -53.33
N THR A 155 -27.70 26.77 -52.43
CA THR A 155 -28.01 27.04 -51.01
C THR A 155 -28.28 28.55 -50.78
N PRO A 156 -29.39 28.96 -50.14
CA PRO A 156 -29.71 30.37 -49.91
C PRO A 156 -28.62 31.07 -49.06
N THR A 157 -28.21 32.27 -49.47
CA THR A 157 -27.10 33.03 -48.87
C THR A 157 -27.25 33.27 -47.37
N TRP A 158 -28.47 33.41 -46.87
CA TRP A 158 -28.74 33.63 -45.44
C TRP A 158 -28.47 32.38 -44.58
N VAL A 159 -28.65 31.18 -45.13
CA VAL A 159 -28.30 29.91 -44.47
C VAL A 159 -26.78 29.77 -44.38
N LEU A 160 -26.07 30.15 -45.44
CA LEU A 160 -24.61 30.14 -45.51
C LEU A 160 -23.99 31.13 -44.51
N VAL A 161 -24.56 32.34 -44.41
CA VAL A 161 -24.15 33.36 -43.42
C VAL A 161 -24.47 32.91 -41.99
N GLY A 162 -25.65 32.34 -41.74
CA GLY A 162 -26.03 31.81 -40.42
C GLY A 162 -25.09 30.72 -39.92
N LEU A 163 -24.71 29.77 -40.78
CA LEU A 163 -23.75 28.71 -40.46
C LEU A 163 -22.33 29.22 -40.24
N ALA A 164 -21.85 30.17 -41.06
CA ALA A 164 -20.54 30.79 -40.88
C ALA A 164 -20.46 31.55 -39.54
N VAL A 165 -21.53 32.27 -39.16
CA VAL A 165 -21.61 32.97 -37.86
C VAL A 165 -21.65 31.97 -36.70
N VAL A 166 -22.44 30.90 -36.79
CA VAL A 166 -22.46 29.85 -35.75
C VAL A 166 -21.08 29.24 -35.56
N VAL A 167 -20.32 28.98 -36.63
CA VAL A 167 -18.96 28.45 -36.54
C VAL A 167 -17.97 29.48 -35.98
N LEU A 168 -18.01 30.73 -36.46
CA LEU A 168 -17.16 31.82 -35.98
C LEU A 168 -17.41 32.16 -34.50
N VAL A 169 -18.59 31.90 -33.96
CA VAL A 169 -18.94 32.17 -32.56
C VAL A 169 -18.77 30.93 -31.68
N ALA A 170 -19.26 29.77 -32.11
CA ALA A 170 -19.26 28.55 -31.30
C ALA A 170 -17.88 27.90 -31.21
N VAL A 171 -17.09 27.89 -32.30
CA VAL A 171 -15.77 27.23 -32.29
C VAL A 171 -14.79 27.96 -31.36
N PRO A 172 -14.62 29.30 -31.41
CA PRO A 172 -13.79 29.99 -30.44
C PRO A 172 -14.30 29.85 -29.00
N GLY A 173 -15.62 29.88 -28.78
CA GLY A 173 -16.22 29.71 -27.45
C GLY A 173 -15.98 28.33 -26.84
N ILE A 174 -16.05 27.26 -27.63
CA ILE A 174 -15.73 25.89 -27.20
C ILE A 174 -14.22 25.75 -26.98
N VAL A 175 -13.40 26.24 -27.91
CA VAL A 175 -11.94 26.21 -27.80
C VAL A 175 -11.47 26.95 -26.54
N LEU A 176 -11.97 28.15 -26.27
CA LEU A 176 -11.65 28.96 -25.07
C LEU A 176 -12.09 28.29 -23.75
N LYS A 177 -13.18 27.51 -23.74
CA LYS A 177 -13.64 26.78 -22.56
C LYS A 177 -12.90 25.45 -22.32
N VAL A 178 -12.43 24.80 -23.39
CA VAL A 178 -11.71 23.51 -23.32
C VAL A 178 -10.19 23.71 -23.13
N LEU A 179 -9.68 24.92 -23.39
CA LEU A 179 -8.27 25.28 -23.21
C LEU A 179 -7.84 25.21 -21.73
N PRO A 180 -6.90 24.32 -21.37
CA PRO A 180 -6.43 24.22 -19.99
C PRO A 180 -5.65 25.47 -19.57
N ARG A 181 -5.87 25.94 -18.33
CA ARG A 181 -5.12 27.03 -17.70
C ARG A 181 -3.93 26.45 -16.92
N GLY A 182 -2.71 26.92 -17.18
CA GLY A 182 -1.47 26.50 -16.49
C GLY A 182 -0.19 26.65 -17.34
N ARG A 183 0.99 26.50 -16.72
CA ARG A 183 2.32 26.67 -17.36
C ARG A 183 2.62 25.65 -18.48
N ASP A 184 1.97 24.48 -18.49
CA ASP A 184 2.07 23.45 -19.55
C ASP A 184 1.09 23.66 -20.73
N ALA A 185 0.35 24.77 -20.74
CA ALA A 185 -0.75 24.98 -21.68
C ALA A 185 -0.28 25.14 -23.14
N TRP A 186 0.98 25.52 -23.39
CA TRP A 186 1.47 25.79 -24.75
C TRP A 186 1.54 24.54 -25.63
N LEU A 187 2.10 23.43 -25.13
CA LEU A 187 2.16 22.16 -25.87
C LEU A 187 0.76 21.57 -26.14
N ARG A 188 -0.17 21.74 -25.19
CA ARG A 188 -1.57 21.28 -25.35
C ARG A 188 -2.37 22.19 -26.28
N ARG A 189 -2.10 23.50 -26.29
CA ARG A 189 -2.60 24.49 -27.26
C ARG A 189 -2.16 24.16 -28.67
N VAL A 190 -0.87 23.88 -28.86
CA VAL A 190 -0.30 23.47 -30.14
C VAL A 190 -0.90 22.14 -30.60
N GLY A 191 -1.04 21.14 -29.71
CA GLY A 191 -1.66 19.86 -30.04
C GLY A 191 -3.14 19.96 -30.42
N THR A 192 -3.93 20.74 -29.67
CA THR A 192 -5.37 20.95 -29.98
C THR A 192 -5.53 21.79 -31.25
N GLY A 193 -4.68 22.79 -31.46
CA GLY A 193 -4.61 23.57 -32.70
C GLY A 193 -4.24 22.71 -33.90
N LEU A 194 -3.24 21.82 -33.79
CA LEU A 194 -2.87 20.89 -34.87
C LEU A 194 -4.02 19.94 -35.21
N LEU A 195 -4.74 19.44 -34.20
CA LEU A 195 -5.85 18.50 -34.39
C LEU A 195 -6.99 19.13 -35.20
N VAL A 196 -7.25 20.43 -34.99
CA VAL A 196 -8.25 21.23 -35.73
C VAL A 196 -7.74 21.70 -37.10
N VAL A 197 -6.46 22.06 -37.21
CA VAL A 197 -5.89 22.70 -38.41
C VAL A 197 -5.45 21.67 -39.46
N VAL A 198 -4.79 20.57 -39.06
CA VAL A 198 -4.22 19.57 -40.00
C VAL A 198 -5.23 18.97 -40.99
N PRO A 199 -6.46 18.61 -40.60
CA PRO A 199 -7.45 18.10 -41.55
C PRO A 199 -8.09 19.19 -42.43
N LEU A 200 -7.96 20.47 -42.06
CA LEU A 200 -8.43 21.60 -42.88
C LEU A 200 -7.39 22.05 -43.93
N ILE A 201 -6.13 21.64 -43.79
CA ILE A 201 -5.04 21.96 -44.74
C ILE A 201 -5.37 21.48 -46.18
N PRO A 202 -5.83 20.24 -46.43
CA PRO A 202 -6.19 19.80 -47.78
C PRO A 202 -7.38 20.56 -48.36
N VAL A 203 -8.34 20.97 -47.51
CA VAL A 203 -9.49 21.80 -47.92
C VAL A 203 -9.01 23.18 -48.35
N ALA A 204 -8.22 23.85 -47.50
CA ALA A 204 -7.65 25.17 -47.76
C ALA A 204 -6.75 25.23 -49.01
N LEU A 205 -6.02 24.15 -49.32
CA LEU A 205 -5.17 24.04 -50.51
C LEU A 205 -5.94 23.74 -51.80
N SER A 206 -7.18 23.26 -51.72
CA SER A 206 -7.97 22.80 -52.88
C SER A 206 -9.01 23.80 -53.39
N THR A 207 -9.23 24.92 -52.70
CA THR A 207 -10.34 25.86 -52.95
C THR A 207 -9.90 27.22 -53.49
N ARG A 208 -10.68 27.76 -54.45
CA ARG A 208 -10.70 29.20 -54.77
C ARG A 208 -11.75 29.83 -53.86
N TRP A 209 -11.34 30.72 -52.96
CA TRP A 209 -12.18 31.20 -51.85
C TRP A 209 -13.41 32.00 -52.32
N THR A 210 -14.56 31.33 -52.45
CA THR A 210 -15.87 31.98 -52.64
C THR A 210 -16.74 31.83 -51.39
N ALA A 211 -17.77 32.68 -51.22
CA ALA A 211 -18.65 32.64 -50.04
C ALA A 211 -19.39 31.29 -49.82
N PRO A 212 -19.84 30.56 -50.86
CA PRO A 212 -20.37 29.19 -50.72
C PRO A 212 -19.35 28.18 -50.18
N ASP A 213 -18.08 28.29 -50.58
CA ASP A 213 -17.01 27.38 -50.14
C ASP A 213 -16.71 27.55 -48.64
N LEU A 214 -16.80 28.78 -48.12
CA LEU A 214 -16.62 29.09 -46.71
C LEU A 214 -17.70 28.45 -45.82
N ALA A 215 -18.95 28.44 -46.27
CA ALA A 215 -20.05 27.84 -45.52
C ALA A 215 -20.06 26.29 -45.59
N SER A 216 -19.60 25.71 -46.71
CA SER A 216 -19.31 24.28 -46.82
C SER A 216 -18.19 23.86 -45.86
N ALA A 217 -17.10 24.63 -45.79
CA ALA A 217 -16.02 24.38 -44.84
C ALA A 217 -16.48 24.48 -43.38
N ALA A 218 -17.35 25.45 -43.07
CA ALA A 218 -17.95 25.64 -41.74
C ALA A 218 -18.83 24.45 -41.32
N THR A 219 -19.74 23.99 -42.18
CA THR A 219 -20.59 22.81 -41.89
C THR A 219 -19.78 21.52 -41.75
N ALA A 220 -18.78 21.31 -42.62
CA ALA A 220 -17.86 20.19 -42.52
C ALA A 220 -17.09 20.20 -41.19
N ALA A 221 -16.65 21.38 -40.71
CA ALA A 221 -15.98 21.52 -39.42
C ALA A 221 -16.90 21.17 -38.23
N VAL A 222 -18.18 21.56 -38.26
CA VAL A 222 -19.15 21.21 -37.21
C VAL A 222 -19.40 19.71 -37.16
N TRP A 223 -19.69 19.09 -38.30
CA TRP A 223 -19.89 17.64 -38.38
C TRP A 223 -18.64 16.86 -37.98
N TRP A 224 -17.46 17.36 -38.34
CA TRP A 224 -16.19 16.78 -37.95
C TRP A 224 -15.95 16.85 -36.43
N LEU A 225 -16.31 17.96 -35.78
CA LEU A 225 -16.30 18.06 -34.32
C LEU A 225 -17.29 17.09 -33.68
N VAL A 226 -18.53 17.02 -34.18
CA VAL A 226 -19.56 16.09 -33.68
C VAL A 226 -19.12 14.63 -33.82
N LEU A 227 -18.59 14.23 -34.98
CA LEU A 227 -18.06 12.90 -35.22
C LEU A 227 -16.82 12.61 -34.38
N GLY A 228 -15.98 13.62 -34.14
CA GLY A 228 -14.82 13.52 -33.24
C GLY A 228 -15.24 13.26 -31.80
N PHE A 229 -16.22 14.01 -31.27
CA PHE A 229 -16.80 13.76 -29.96
C PHE A 229 -17.49 12.39 -29.89
N ALA A 230 -18.28 12.02 -30.90
CA ALA A 230 -18.93 10.71 -30.96
C ALA A 230 -17.92 9.56 -30.98
N LEU A 231 -16.80 9.70 -31.70
CA LEU A 231 -15.71 8.72 -31.72
C LEU A 231 -15.06 8.59 -30.34
N VAL A 232 -14.71 9.70 -29.70
CA VAL A 232 -14.13 9.69 -28.35
C VAL A 232 -15.09 9.08 -27.34
N SER A 233 -16.37 9.43 -27.37
CA SER A 233 -17.40 8.87 -26.51
C SER A 233 -17.61 7.37 -26.76
N ALA A 234 -17.68 6.93 -28.01
CA ALA A 234 -17.81 5.52 -28.36
C ALA A 234 -16.60 4.71 -27.88
N VAL A 235 -15.39 5.26 -28.01
CA VAL A 235 -14.16 4.65 -27.48
C VAL A 235 -14.24 4.55 -25.96
N ALA A 236 -14.54 5.64 -25.26
CA ALA A 236 -14.64 5.66 -23.81
C ALA A 236 -15.68 4.66 -23.28
N VAL A 237 -16.86 4.59 -23.89
CA VAL A 237 -17.92 3.64 -23.52
C VAL A 237 -17.50 2.20 -23.80
N THR A 238 -16.85 1.93 -24.94
CA THR A 238 -16.38 0.58 -25.30
C THR A 238 -15.33 0.07 -24.30
N TYR A 239 -14.36 0.92 -23.93
CA TYR A 239 -13.37 0.58 -22.91
C TYR A 239 -14.00 0.45 -21.52
N GLY A 240 -14.90 1.36 -21.14
CA GLY A 240 -15.59 1.32 -19.85
C GLY A 240 -16.42 0.04 -19.67
N LEU A 241 -17.23 -0.30 -20.67
CA LEU A 241 -18.02 -1.54 -20.68
C LEU A 241 -17.13 -2.79 -20.75
N GLY A 242 -16.03 -2.74 -21.51
CA GLY A 242 -15.05 -3.83 -21.60
C GLY A 242 -14.35 -4.08 -20.26
N ALA A 243 -13.88 -3.02 -19.60
CA ALA A 243 -13.25 -3.08 -18.29
C ALA A 243 -14.23 -3.57 -17.22
N LYS A 244 -15.47 -3.05 -17.20
CA LYS A 244 -16.51 -3.51 -16.28
C LYS A 244 -16.79 -5.01 -16.46
N ARG A 245 -17.04 -5.46 -17.70
CA ARG A 245 -17.29 -6.89 -17.98
C ARG A 245 -16.11 -7.79 -17.61
N PHE A 246 -14.88 -7.30 -17.75
CA PHE A 246 -13.69 -8.03 -17.33
C PHE A 246 -13.64 -8.15 -15.80
N LEU A 247 -13.83 -7.05 -15.08
CA LEU A 247 -13.85 -7.04 -13.62
C LEU A 247 -14.96 -7.95 -13.08
N ASP A 248 -16.19 -7.84 -13.61
CA ASP A 248 -17.34 -8.62 -13.13
C ASP A 248 -17.16 -10.14 -13.33
N ARG A 249 -16.45 -10.58 -14.38
CA ARG A 249 -16.27 -12.01 -14.68
C ARG A 249 -14.99 -12.62 -14.12
N MET A 250 -13.93 -11.83 -14.00
CA MET A 250 -12.59 -12.36 -13.72
C MET A 250 -12.07 -12.01 -12.33
N ALA A 251 -12.71 -11.10 -11.58
CA ALA A 251 -12.18 -10.62 -10.30
C ALA A 251 -11.83 -11.75 -9.32
N THR A 252 -12.70 -12.75 -9.15
CA THR A 252 -12.42 -13.90 -8.27
C THR A 252 -11.36 -14.82 -8.84
N THR A 253 -11.34 -15.05 -10.17
CA THR A 253 -10.35 -15.92 -10.83
C THR A 253 -8.93 -15.36 -10.81
N ILE A 254 -8.78 -14.03 -10.78
CA ILE A 254 -7.48 -13.35 -10.68
C ILE A 254 -7.15 -12.95 -9.23
N HIS A 255 -7.97 -13.41 -8.27
CA HIS A 255 -7.83 -13.07 -6.86
C HIS A 255 -7.75 -11.54 -6.65
N PHE A 256 -8.53 -10.76 -7.39
CA PHE A 256 -8.60 -9.30 -7.30
C PHE A 256 -7.27 -8.54 -7.56
N GLY A 257 -6.28 -9.17 -8.21
CA GLY A 257 -5.03 -8.52 -8.58
C GLY A 257 -4.51 -8.88 -9.96
N LEU A 258 -3.64 -8.03 -10.51
CA LEU A 258 -3.04 -8.21 -11.83
C LEU A 258 -1.79 -9.09 -11.78
N VAL A 259 -1.05 -9.04 -10.68
CA VAL A 259 0.21 -9.71 -10.41
C VAL A 259 -0.04 -10.86 -9.43
N PRO A 260 -0.05 -12.12 -9.89
CA PRO A 260 -0.17 -13.28 -9.00
C PRO A 260 0.97 -13.38 -7.99
N GLY A 261 2.19 -13.03 -8.42
CA GLY A 261 3.40 -13.12 -7.61
C GLY A 261 4.20 -14.41 -7.83
N THR A 262 3.70 -15.35 -8.64
CA THR A 262 4.43 -16.55 -9.08
C THR A 262 4.13 -16.90 -10.54
N GLY A 263 4.81 -17.92 -11.07
CA GLY A 263 4.66 -18.42 -12.44
C GLY A 263 5.60 -17.76 -13.45
N GLY A 264 5.43 -18.08 -14.73
CA GLY A 264 6.29 -17.60 -15.80
C GLY A 264 5.67 -16.46 -16.61
N PHE A 265 6.35 -15.31 -16.71
CA PHE A 265 5.96 -14.23 -17.62
C PHE A 265 7.09 -13.86 -18.57
N ARG A 266 6.82 -13.95 -19.88
CA ARG A 266 7.72 -13.45 -20.93
C ARG A 266 7.09 -12.26 -21.65
N PRO A 267 7.68 -11.04 -21.54
CA PRO A 267 7.18 -9.86 -22.24
C PRO A 267 7.26 -10.03 -23.76
N ASN A 268 6.16 -9.80 -24.46
CA ASN A 268 6.12 -9.75 -25.92
C ASN A 268 6.37 -8.33 -26.46
N PHE A 269 6.34 -8.18 -27.78
CA PHE A 269 6.51 -6.89 -28.47
C PHE A 269 5.60 -5.78 -27.92
N TRP A 270 4.31 -6.06 -27.71
CA TRP A 270 3.35 -5.07 -27.19
C TRP A 270 3.65 -4.71 -25.75
N ASP A 271 3.96 -5.68 -24.89
CA ASP A 271 4.35 -5.44 -23.50
C ASP A 271 5.53 -4.46 -23.44
N ARG A 272 6.55 -4.72 -24.27
CA ARG A 272 7.75 -3.89 -24.38
C ARG A 272 7.46 -2.46 -24.85
N ARG A 273 6.49 -2.26 -25.75
CA ARG A 273 6.08 -0.91 -26.22
C ARG A 273 5.24 -0.15 -25.20
N CYS A 274 4.60 -0.86 -24.26
CA CYS A 274 3.77 -0.26 -23.20
C CYS A 274 4.57 0.10 -21.94
N GLY A 275 5.88 -0.17 -21.89
CA GLY A 275 6.70 0.15 -20.71
C GLY A 275 7.17 -1.06 -19.90
N VAL A 276 6.69 -2.27 -20.20
CA VAL A 276 7.12 -3.47 -19.46
C VAL A 276 8.60 -3.75 -19.78
N PRO A 277 9.46 -3.95 -18.76
CA PRO A 277 10.88 -4.21 -18.96
C PRO A 277 11.15 -5.54 -19.68
N ALA A 278 12.35 -5.67 -20.24
CA ALA A 278 12.84 -6.98 -20.70
C ALA A 278 12.99 -7.90 -19.49
N SER A 279 12.72 -9.20 -19.65
CA SER A 279 13.11 -10.16 -18.62
C SER A 279 14.64 -10.29 -18.63
N THR A 280 15.26 -10.07 -17.48
CA THR A 280 16.69 -10.31 -17.24
C THR A 280 16.90 -11.53 -16.33
N GLY A 281 15.92 -12.44 -16.28
CA GLY A 281 15.93 -13.59 -15.37
C GLY A 281 15.47 -13.29 -13.94
N VAL A 282 14.90 -12.10 -13.69
CA VAL A 282 14.31 -11.76 -12.38
C VAL A 282 13.09 -12.65 -12.12
N PRO A 283 13.02 -13.36 -10.98
CA PRO A 283 11.85 -14.15 -10.63
C PRO A 283 10.65 -13.26 -10.26
N PRO A 284 9.43 -13.82 -10.26
CA PRO A 284 8.25 -13.14 -9.73
C PRO A 284 8.40 -12.79 -8.25
N LEU A 285 7.60 -11.83 -7.78
CA LEU A 285 7.69 -11.26 -6.43
C LEU A 285 7.69 -12.30 -5.29
N SER A 286 6.80 -13.27 -5.29
CA SER A 286 6.67 -14.25 -4.21
C SER A 286 7.78 -15.30 -4.24
N ASP A 287 8.21 -15.72 -5.44
CA ASP A 287 9.40 -16.57 -5.62
C ASP A 287 10.65 -15.85 -5.12
N TRP A 288 10.84 -14.59 -5.53
CA TRP A 288 11.97 -13.77 -5.09
C TRP A 288 12.00 -13.58 -3.57
N VAL A 289 10.85 -13.28 -2.93
CA VAL A 289 10.77 -13.14 -1.47
C VAL A 289 11.16 -14.44 -0.79
N ALA A 290 10.67 -15.59 -1.25
CA ALA A 290 11.01 -16.88 -0.68
C ALA A 290 12.52 -17.18 -0.84
N ASP A 291 13.09 -16.92 -2.01
CA ASP A 291 14.52 -17.13 -2.28
C ASP A 291 15.41 -16.25 -1.40
N VAL A 292 15.05 -14.98 -1.21
CA VAL A 292 15.81 -14.06 -0.35
C VAL A 292 15.69 -14.45 1.12
N LEU A 293 14.51 -14.87 1.60
CA LEU A 293 14.36 -15.38 2.97
C LEU A 293 15.28 -16.57 3.23
N ASP A 294 15.35 -17.50 2.29
CA ASP A 294 16.21 -18.68 2.40
C ASP A 294 17.70 -18.30 2.40
N ASP A 295 18.11 -17.41 1.49
CA ASP A 295 19.51 -16.96 1.40
C ASP A 295 19.96 -16.17 2.65
N LEU A 296 19.11 -15.28 3.16
CA LEU A 296 19.41 -14.48 4.35
C LEU A 296 19.53 -15.35 5.60
N SER A 297 18.67 -16.36 5.73
CA SER A 297 18.60 -17.21 6.93
C SER A 297 19.49 -18.45 6.88
N GLY A 298 19.91 -18.87 5.68
CA GLY A 298 20.57 -20.16 5.46
C GLY A 298 19.64 -21.37 5.66
N THR A 299 18.31 -21.16 5.67
CA THR A 299 17.30 -22.21 5.89
C THR A 299 16.34 -22.26 4.71
N THR A 300 16.13 -23.44 4.10
CA THR A 300 15.19 -23.60 2.99
C THR A 300 13.73 -23.62 3.47
N ASP A 301 12.89 -22.81 2.83
CA ASP A 301 11.47 -22.61 3.13
C ASP A 301 11.26 -22.20 4.60
N LEU A 302 11.90 -21.12 5.01
CA LEU A 302 11.90 -20.59 6.39
C LEU A 302 10.48 -20.50 7.01
N THR A 303 10.31 -21.07 8.21
CA THR A 303 9.06 -21.00 8.99
C THR A 303 9.13 -20.04 10.19
N PHE A 304 8.04 -19.80 10.91
CA PHE A 304 8.09 -18.96 12.13
C PHE A 304 8.83 -19.63 13.30
N GLY A 305 8.64 -20.94 13.50
CA GLY A 305 9.32 -21.72 14.54
C GLY A 305 10.82 -21.87 14.32
N ASP A 306 11.27 -21.59 13.10
CA ASP A 306 12.67 -21.52 12.72
C ASP A 306 13.38 -20.25 13.20
N LEU A 307 12.64 -19.18 13.50
CA LEU A 307 13.20 -17.85 13.79
C LEU A 307 13.72 -17.75 15.24
N THR A 308 14.81 -16.99 15.42
CA THR A 308 15.33 -16.62 16.75
C THR A 308 14.66 -15.36 17.32
N THR A 309 13.80 -14.72 16.54
CA THR A 309 13.12 -13.47 16.84
C THR A 309 11.61 -13.66 16.81
N ASN A 310 10.89 -12.84 17.58
CA ASN A 310 9.44 -12.76 17.53
C ASN A 310 9.01 -11.89 16.34
N LEU A 311 8.72 -12.51 15.19
CA LEU A 311 8.20 -11.83 14.01
C LEU A 311 6.67 -11.74 14.07
N VAL A 312 6.12 -10.54 13.95
CA VAL A 312 4.68 -10.28 13.88
C VAL A 312 4.36 -9.46 12.64
N LEU A 313 3.59 -10.04 11.72
CA LEU A 313 3.13 -9.36 10.50
C LEU A 313 1.63 -9.06 10.57
N MET A 314 1.20 -8.02 9.88
CA MET A 314 -0.22 -7.67 9.76
C MET A 314 -0.80 -8.04 8.41
N THR A 315 -2.02 -8.55 8.40
CA THR A 315 -2.83 -8.75 7.18
C THR A 315 -4.27 -8.32 7.46
N THR A 316 -5.04 -8.02 6.42
CA THR A 316 -6.45 -7.64 6.56
C THR A 316 -7.32 -8.69 5.87
N ASP A 317 -8.23 -9.31 6.61
CA ASP A 317 -9.29 -10.12 6.00
C ASP A 317 -10.43 -9.20 5.54
N LEU A 318 -10.55 -9.02 4.24
CA LEU A 318 -11.59 -8.19 3.63
C LEU A 318 -12.99 -8.83 3.70
N SER A 319 -13.06 -10.15 3.89
CA SER A 319 -14.32 -10.88 3.95
C SER A 319 -14.96 -10.77 5.33
N GLU A 320 -14.14 -10.73 6.39
CA GLU A 320 -14.59 -10.46 7.76
C GLU A 320 -14.54 -8.97 8.14
N GLY A 321 -13.81 -8.15 7.37
CA GLY A 321 -13.66 -6.72 7.62
C GLY A 321 -12.79 -6.40 8.82
N ARG A 322 -11.78 -7.23 9.13
CA ARG A 322 -10.90 -7.05 10.30
C ARG A 322 -9.43 -7.38 10.05
N PRO A 323 -8.50 -6.76 10.80
CA PRO A 323 -7.09 -7.14 10.79
C PRO A 323 -6.83 -8.47 11.49
N TYR A 324 -5.76 -9.14 11.06
CA TYR A 324 -5.17 -10.30 11.70
C TYR A 324 -3.66 -10.15 11.87
N ARG A 325 -3.16 -10.76 12.94
CA ARG A 325 -1.72 -10.92 13.21
C ARG A 325 -1.26 -12.25 12.61
N LEU A 326 -0.04 -12.27 12.12
CA LEU A 326 0.64 -13.47 11.63
C LEU A 326 1.92 -13.68 12.45
N PRO A 327 2.16 -14.88 13.02
CA PRO A 327 1.30 -16.07 12.90
C PRO A 327 -0.05 -15.87 13.62
N PHE A 328 -1.06 -16.63 13.19
CA PHE A 328 -2.42 -16.47 13.73
C PHE A 328 -2.46 -16.81 15.21
N THR A 329 -3.00 -15.90 16.03
CA THR A 329 -3.27 -16.14 17.46
C THR A 329 -4.76 -16.32 17.76
N ALA A 330 -5.61 -15.97 16.80
CA ALA A 330 -7.06 -16.09 16.84
C ALA A 330 -7.61 -16.09 15.39
N PRO A 331 -8.80 -16.65 15.12
CA PRO A 331 -9.69 -17.37 16.05
C PRO A 331 -9.14 -18.75 16.46
N ARG A 332 -9.78 -19.41 17.44
CA ARG A 332 -9.47 -20.81 17.79
C ARG A 332 -9.76 -21.80 16.66
N ALA A 333 -10.72 -21.46 15.78
CA ALA A 333 -11.05 -22.26 14.62
C ALA A 333 -9.89 -22.27 13.62
N GLU A 334 -9.58 -23.45 13.08
CA GLU A 334 -8.48 -23.64 12.16
C GLU A 334 -8.73 -22.94 10.82
N TRP A 335 -7.68 -22.31 10.30
CA TRP A 335 -7.67 -21.85 8.93
C TRP A 335 -7.42 -23.04 8.01
N LEU A 336 -8.14 -23.09 6.90
CA LEU A 336 -7.98 -24.11 5.87
C LEU A 336 -7.42 -23.47 4.59
N TYR A 337 -6.77 -24.26 3.75
CA TYR A 337 -6.29 -23.81 2.45
C TYR A 337 -6.60 -24.81 1.33
N CYS A 338 -6.74 -24.28 0.12
CA CYS A 338 -6.82 -25.07 -1.10
C CYS A 338 -5.47 -24.99 -1.82
N ARG A 339 -4.95 -26.14 -2.27
CA ARG A 339 -3.63 -26.21 -2.91
C ARG A 339 -3.61 -25.41 -4.21
N THR A 340 -4.60 -25.57 -5.09
CA THR A 340 -4.64 -24.80 -6.35
C THR A 340 -4.85 -23.30 -6.14
N CYS A 341 -5.62 -22.91 -5.12
CA CYS A 341 -5.72 -21.51 -4.71
C CYS A 341 -4.35 -20.93 -4.33
N LEU A 342 -3.59 -21.59 -3.46
CA LEU A 342 -2.30 -21.07 -3.01
C LEU A 342 -1.21 -21.13 -4.09
N LEU A 343 -1.22 -22.13 -4.97
CA LEU A 343 -0.31 -22.21 -6.12
C LEU A 343 -0.46 -21.04 -7.10
N THR A 344 -1.58 -20.34 -7.06
CA THR A 344 -1.78 -19.13 -7.88
C THR A 344 -0.99 -17.93 -7.34
N VAL A 345 -0.63 -17.93 -6.06
CA VAL A 345 -0.04 -16.75 -5.38
C VAL A 345 1.30 -17.03 -4.70
N LEU A 346 1.69 -18.30 -4.56
CA LEU A 346 2.91 -18.73 -3.88
C LEU A 346 3.73 -19.70 -4.74
N PRO A 347 5.06 -19.74 -4.53
CA PRO A 347 5.92 -20.74 -5.14
C PRO A 347 5.46 -22.16 -4.81
N ARG A 348 5.57 -23.06 -5.78
CA ARG A 348 5.16 -24.46 -5.62
C ARG A 348 5.85 -25.14 -4.43
N ARG A 349 7.14 -24.88 -4.20
CA ARG A 349 7.91 -25.44 -3.07
C ARG A 349 7.30 -25.08 -1.70
N THR A 350 6.85 -23.83 -1.55
CA THR A 350 6.28 -23.35 -0.30
C THR A 350 4.92 -23.99 -0.04
N VAL A 351 4.10 -24.17 -1.08
CA VAL A 351 2.80 -24.84 -0.97
C VAL A 351 2.98 -26.34 -0.67
N ASP A 352 3.93 -27.00 -1.33
CA ASP A 352 4.20 -28.42 -1.12
C ASP A 352 4.70 -28.72 0.32
N LYS A 353 5.28 -27.73 1.02
CA LYS A 353 5.70 -27.83 2.43
C LYS A 353 4.58 -27.64 3.45
N LEU A 354 3.43 -27.05 3.08
CA LEU A 354 2.32 -26.78 4.03
C LEU A 354 1.66 -28.06 4.58
N GLY A 355 1.88 -29.21 3.96
CA GLY A 355 1.32 -30.49 4.38
C GLY A 355 0.18 -30.98 3.48
N HIS A 356 -0.44 -32.09 3.88
CA HIS A 356 -1.50 -32.77 3.12
C HIS A 356 -2.69 -33.16 4.00
N ASP A 357 -2.87 -32.52 5.16
CA ASP A 357 -3.91 -32.85 6.14
C ASP A 357 -5.29 -32.44 5.62
N ALA A 358 -5.86 -33.28 4.76
CA ALA A 358 -7.10 -33.04 4.06
C ALA A 358 -8.30 -33.14 5.00
N THR A 359 -9.25 -32.22 4.81
CA THR A 359 -10.54 -32.21 5.50
C THR A 359 -11.64 -32.80 4.59
N ALA A 360 -12.82 -33.05 5.16
CA ALA A 360 -13.99 -33.46 4.39
C ALA A 360 -14.58 -32.32 3.51
N HIS A 361 -14.14 -31.08 3.70
CA HIS A 361 -14.67 -29.93 3.00
C HIS A 361 -14.05 -29.76 1.60
N ARG A 362 -14.86 -29.27 0.66
CA ARG A 362 -14.43 -28.90 -0.69
C ARG A 362 -14.14 -27.41 -0.79
N CYS A 363 -13.21 -27.04 -1.66
CA CYS A 363 -12.91 -25.64 -1.90
C CYS A 363 -14.06 -24.96 -2.67
N PRO A 364 -14.61 -23.82 -2.22
CA PRO A 364 -15.67 -23.12 -2.95
C PRO A 364 -15.23 -22.56 -4.31
N LEU A 365 -13.93 -22.34 -4.53
CA LEU A 365 -13.37 -21.90 -5.82
C LEU A 365 -12.99 -23.07 -6.73
N HIS A 366 -12.65 -24.22 -6.14
CA HIS A 366 -12.22 -25.42 -6.84
C HIS A 366 -12.99 -26.64 -6.28
N PRO A 367 -14.24 -26.86 -6.72
CA PRO A 367 -15.11 -27.89 -6.12
C PRO A 367 -14.54 -29.32 -6.16
N ASP A 368 -13.66 -29.58 -7.12
CA ASP A 368 -12.99 -30.88 -7.30
C ASP A 368 -11.87 -31.11 -6.26
N GLU A 369 -11.43 -30.08 -5.55
CA GLU A 369 -10.35 -30.17 -4.55
C GLU A 369 -10.85 -30.14 -3.11
N THR A 370 -10.22 -30.94 -2.26
CA THR A 370 -10.37 -30.88 -0.81
C THR A 370 -9.54 -29.73 -0.23
N VAL A 371 -10.01 -29.13 0.86
CA VAL A 371 -9.21 -28.15 1.61
C VAL A 371 -8.45 -28.84 2.73
N HIS A 372 -7.27 -28.31 3.05
CA HIS A 372 -6.34 -28.85 4.03
C HIS A 372 -6.20 -27.91 5.24
N VAL A 373 -5.87 -28.45 6.40
CA VAL A 373 -5.59 -27.65 7.60
C VAL A 373 -4.31 -26.85 7.40
N LEU A 374 -4.38 -25.55 7.64
CA LEU A 374 -3.20 -24.68 7.59
C LEU A 374 -2.34 -24.92 8.85
N PRO A 375 -1.04 -25.22 8.71
CA PRO A 375 -0.19 -25.54 9.85
C PRO A 375 0.01 -24.32 10.77
N GLU A 376 0.08 -24.54 12.09
CA GLU A 376 0.38 -23.49 13.07
C GLU A 376 1.75 -22.84 12.81
N ASN A 377 2.76 -23.67 12.49
CA ASN A 377 4.09 -23.20 12.11
C ASN A 377 4.13 -22.78 10.64
N LEU A 378 3.65 -21.56 10.37
CA LEU A 378 3.53 -21.03 9.02
C LEU A 378 4.89 -20.81 8.32
N PRO A 379 4.98 -21.00 7.00
CA PRO A 379 6.08 -20.45 6.21
C PRO A 379 6.07 -18.91 6.27
N VAL A 380 7.23 -18.30 6.52
CA VAL A 380 7.38 -16.84 6.56
C VAL A 380 7.01 -16.21 5.21
N ALA A 381 7.34 -16.89 4.10
CA ALA A 381 6.97 -16.46 2.76
C ALA A 381 5.45 -16.34 2.55
N LEU A 382 4.65 -17.27 3.10
CA LEU A 382 3.17 -17.18 3.07
C LEU A 382 2.69 -15.98 3.87
N ALA A 383 3.22 -15.77 5.08
CA ALA A 383 2.78 -14.64 5.90
C ALA A 383 3.14 -13.29 5.30
N VAL A 384 4.34 -13.15 4.73
CA VAL A 384 4.74 -11.96 3.95
C VAL A 384 3.79 -11.79 2.76
N ARG A 385 3.48 -12.86 2.03
CA ARG A 385 2.57 -12.82 0.88
C ARG A 385 1.15 -12.41 1.24
N MET A 386 0.67 -12.74 2.43
CA MET A 386 -0.64 -12.32 2.97
C MET A 386 -0.63 -10.86 3.45
N SER A 387 0.53 -10.34 3.87
CA SER A 387 0.68 -8.94 4.31
C SER A 387 0.84 -7.93 3.17
N MET A 388 1.24 -8.39 1.98
CA MET A 388 1.56 -7.59 0.80
C MET A 388 0.47 -7.31 -0.26
N PRO A 389 -0.72 -7.96 -0.32
CA PRO A 389 -1.59 -7.79 -1.48
C PRO A 389 -2.10 -6.36 -1.64
N LEU A 390 -1.48 -5.60 -2.54
CA LEU A 390 -1.91 -4.26 -2.88
C LEU A 390 -3.17 -4.32 -3.75
N PRO A 391 -4.34 -3.84 -3.28
CA PRO A 391 -5.60 -3.96 -4.00
C PRO A 391 -5.49 -3.53 -5.46
N GLY A 392 -5.93 -4.42 -6.37
CA GLY A 392 -5.91 -4.17 -7.82
C GLY A 392 -4.55 -4.35 -8.50
N LEU A 393 -3.42 -4.43 -7.78
CA LEU A 393 -2.11 -4.70 -8.35
C LEU A 393 -1.63 -6.11 -8.02
N ILE A 394 -1.45 -6.43 -6.75
CA ILE A 394 -0.96 -7.74 -6.29
C ILE A 394 -2.17 -8.57 -5.84
N ALA A 395 -2.26 -9.81 -6.30
CA ALA A 395 -3.39 -10.71 -6.02
C ALA A 395 -3.60 -10.94 -4.52
N ALA A 396 -4.85 -10.94 -4.06
CA ALA A 396 -5.24 -11.32 -2.70
C ALA A 396 -4.93 -12.79 -2.42
N VAL A 397 -4.76 -13.13 -1.13
CA VAL A 397 -4.50 -14.52 -0.71
C VAL A 397 -5.81 -15.13 -0.19
N PRO A 398 -6.34 -16.17 -0.84
CA PRO A 398 -7.53 -16.88 -0.34
C PRO A 398 -7.14 -17.91 0.73
N LEU A 399 -7.84 -17.88 1.86
CA LEU A 399 -7.94 -19.01 2.79
C LEU A 399 -9.41 -19.41 2.93
N VAL A 400 -9.65 -20.54 3.58
CA VAL A 400 -11.00 -21.08 3.80
C VAL A 400 -11.24 -21.21 5.29
N ARG A 401 -12.47 -20.91 5.72
CA ARG A 401 -12.95 -21.25 7.07
C ARG A 401 -14.19 -22.11 6.92
N ALA A 402 -14.23 -23.22 7.64
CA ALA A 402 -15.40 -24.09 7.70
C ALA A 402 -16.28 -23.59 8.85
N GLU A 403 -17.34 -22.82 8.60
CA GLU A 403 -18.47 -22.68 9.54
C GLU A 403 -19.60 -21.78 9.01
N PRO A 404 -20.87 -22.23 8.98
CA PRO A 404 -21.34 -23.63 8.94
C PRO A 404 -21.03 -24.35 7.61
N GLU A 405 -20.63 -23.59 6.59
CA GLU A 405 -20.19 -24.08 5.28
C GLU A 405 -18.78 -23.54 4.99
N PRO A 406 -17.97 -24.22 4.16
CA PRO A 406 -16.67 -23.68 3.75
C PRO A 406 -16.85 -22.37 2.99
N ARG A 407 -16.28 -21.29 3.51
CA ARG A 407 -16.31 -19.95 2.88
C ARG A 407 -14.89 -19.48 2.63
N VAL A 408 -14.72 -18.78 1.52
CA VAL A 408 -13.43 -18.19 1.14
C VAL A 408 -13.29 -16.83 1.82
N HIS A 409 -12.15 -16.64 2.46
CA HIS A 409 -11.73 -15.40 3.08
C HIS A 409 -10.57 -14.80 2.27
N TRP A 410 -10.73 -13.55 1.85
CA TRP A 410 -9.76 -12.84 1.03
C TRP A 410 -8.86 -11.94 1.88
N PHE A 411 -7.62 -12.37 2.04
CA PHE A 411 -6.60 -11.62 2.74
C PHE A 411 -5.91 -10.61 1.80
N SER A 412 -5.78 -9.40 2.30
CA SER A 412 -5.20 -8.24 1.62
C SER A 412 -4.16 -7.56 2.51
N ASP A 413 -3.51 -6.53 1.97
CA ASP A 413 -2.48 -5.75 2.67
C ASP A 413 -2.86 -5.38 4.12
N GLY A 414 -1.92 -5.62 5.06
CA GLY A 414 -2.10 -5.27 6.47
C GLY A 414 -2.19 -3.75 6.71
N GLY A 415 -1.56 -2.96 5.85
CA GLY A 415 -1.57 -1.50 5.88
C GLY A 415 -2.91 -0.87 5.53
N ILE A 416 -3.91 -1.67 5.13
CA ILE A 416 -5.30 -1.20 4.99
C ILE A 416 -5.90 -0.85 6.36
N THR A 417 -5.46 -1.52 7.43
CA THR A 417 -6.07 -1.36 8.76
C THR A 417 -5.07 -0.93 9.83
N SER A 418 -3.83 -1.41 9.77
CA SER A 418 -2.74 -0.96 10.62
C SER A 418 -1.42 -1.06 9.85
N ASN A 419 -0.95 0.11 9.42
CA ASN A 419 0.23 0.25 8.59
C ASN A 419 1.51 0.28 9.44
N PHE A 420 1.39 0.56 10.73
CA PHE A 420 2.51 0.66 11.65
C PHE A 420 2.25 -0.01 13.01
N PRO A 421 2.48 -1.33 13.14
CA PRO A 421 2.10 -2.12 14.32
C PRO A 421 3.05 -1.96 15.53
N ILE A 422 3.49 -0.74 15.82
CA ILE A 422 4.45 -0.45 16.91
C ILE A 422 3.91 -0.82 18.29
N HIS A 423 2.59 -0.80 18.46
CA HIS A 423 1.89 -1.11 19.70
C HIS A 423 1.98 -2.58 20.14
N PHE A 424 2.40 -3.50 19.26
CA PHE A 424 2.55 -4.91 19.65
C PHE A 424 3.77 -5.19 20.53
N PHE A 425 4.81 -4.35 20.41
CA PHE A 425 6.05 -4.52 21.16
C PHE A 425 6.23 -3.44 22.22
N ASP A 426 5.34 -2.45 22.25
CA ASP A 426 5.49 -1.31 23.14
C ASP A 426 4.97 -1.63 24.55
N HIS A 427 5.85 -2.16 25.38
CA HIS A 427 5.57 -2.46 26.78
C HIS A 427 5.54 -1.18 27.62
N LEU A 428 4.69 -1.14 28.66
CA LEU A 428 4.63 -0.01 29.61
C LEU A 428 5.91 0.12 30.44
N LEU A 429 6.53 -1.01 30.76
CA LEU A 429 7.81 -1.08 31.48
C LEU A 429 8.82 -1.82 30.58
N PRO A 430 9.38 -1.14 29.56
CA PRO A 430 10.22 -1.79 28.56
C PRO A 430 11.60 -2.10 29.14
N ARG A 431 12.14 -3.27 28.79
CA ARG A 431 13.54 -3.63 29.10
C ARG A 431 14.52 -3.01 28.13
N TRP A 432 14.14 -2.82 26.87
CA TRP A 432 14.97 -2.28 25.78
C TRP A 432 14.12 -1.39 24.87
N PRO A 433 14.73 -0.55 24.00
CA PRO A 433 13.96 0.32 23.12
C PRO A 433 13.26 -0.45 22.01
N THR A 434 12.06 0.00 21.64
CA THR A 434 11.37 -0.41 20.42
C THR A 434 11.52 0.70 19.38
N PHE A 435 12.21 0.44 18.27
CA PHE A 435 12.41 1.41 17.20
C PHE A 435 11.32 1.34 16.14
N GLY A 436 11.16 2.46 15.45
CA GLY A 436 10.22 2.65 14.36
C GLY A 436 10.91 3.24 13.14
N LEU A 437 10.65 2.68 11.97
CA LEU A 437 11.04 3.27 10.69
C LEU A 437 9.77 3.62 9.90
N SER A 438 9.61 4.90 9.58
CA SER A 438 8.46 5.41 8.82
C SER A 438 8.94 6.15 7.58
N LEU A 439 8.20 6.01 6.49
CA LEU A 439 8.37 6.83 5.30
C LEU A 439 7.40 8.00 5.35
N GLN A 440 7.85 9.21 4.99
CA GLN A 440 7.00 10.40 4.91
C GLN A 440 7.40 11.25 3.71
N SER A 441 6.48 12.06 3.19
CA SER A 441 6.83 13.09 2.22
C SER A 441 7.59 14.24 2.88
N TYR A 442 8.31 15.01 2.08
CA TYR A 442 8.93 16.27 2.52
C TYR A 442 7.84 17.29 2.92
N PRO A 443 7.88 17.84 4.14
CA PRO A 443 7.02 18.96 4.50
C PRO A 443 7.42 20.24 3.75
N PRO A 444 6.50 21.20 3.54
CA PRO A 444 6.85 22.48 2.96
C PRO A 444 7.94 23.19 3.78
N GLY A 445 9.06 23.54 3.14
CA GLY A 445 10.15 24.28 3.77
C GLY A 445 11.15 23.46 4.59
N ASP A 446 11.01 22.13 4.62
CA ASP A 446 11.98 21.22 5.25
C ASP A 446 12.55 20.27 4.20
N ASP A 447 13.87 20.35 4.00
CA ASP A 447 14.64 19.57 3.03
C ASP A 447 15.46 18.45 3.69
N ARG A 448 15.33 18.25 5.01
CA ARG A 448 16.05 17.19 5.71
C ARG A 448 15.59 15.82 5.25
N ASP A 449 16.52 15.01 4.78
CA ASP A 449 16.26 13.67 4.28
C ASP A 449 15.80 12.68 5.35
N VAL A 450 16.22 12.88 6.60
CA VAL A 450 15.79 12.08 7.75
C VAL A 450 15.44 13.00 8.90
N TRP A 451 14.31 12.71 9.53
CA TRP A 451 13.85 13.42 10.71
C TRP A 451 13.57 12.44 11.84
N LEU A 452 14.32 12.57 12.94
CA LEU A 452 14.08 11.84 14.17
C LEU A 452 13.69 12.85 15.27
N PRO A 453 12.40 12.92 15.65
CA PRO A 453 11.90 13.87 16.64
C PRO A 453 12.67 13.81 17.95
N GLU A 454 12.77 14.93 18.66
CA GLU A 454 13.30 14.90 20.02
C GLU A 454 12.35 14.10 20.93
N GLN A 455 12.95 13.39 21.88
CA GLN A 455 12.23 12.47 22.76
C GLN A 455 11.28 13.22 23.71
N ASP A 456 11.62 14.47 24.00
CA ASP A 456 11.03 15.40 24.95
C ASP A 456 10.38 16.63 24.31
N ALA A 457 10.46 16.80 22.98
CA ALA A 457 9.91 17.97 22.28
C ALA A 457 8.45 18.22 22.67
N SER A 458 8.16 19.24 23.45
CA SER A 458 6.84 19.40 24.06
C SER A 458 5.69 19.34 23.01
N THR A 459 5.85 20.03 21.88
CA THR A 459 4.89 20.04 20.78
C THR A 459 4.93 18.79 19.88
N ALA A 460 3.79 18.11 19.74
CA ALA A 460 3.56 17.25 18.59
C ALA A 460 3.33 18.15 17.37
N GLY A 461 4.28 18.21 16.44
CA GLY A 461 4.06 18.88 15.15
C GLY A 461 2.88 18.22 14.45
N THR A 462 1.70 18.83 14.50
CA THR A 462 0.51 18.29 13.84
C THR A 462 0.72 18.33 12.34
N PRO A 463 0.65 17.20 11.61
CA PRO A 463 0.83 17.19 10.18
C PRO A 463 -0.27 18.05 9.52
N TRP A 464 0.15 19.08 8.79
CA TRP A 464 -0.76 19.95 8.03
C TRP A 464 -0.58 19.71 6.53
N ARG A 465 -1.69 19.69 5.80
CA ARG A 465 -1.69 19.59 4.34
C ARG A 465 -2.77 20.50 3.74
N GLY A 466 -2.37 21.35 2.80
CA GLY A 466 -3.31 22.13 2.00
C GLY A 466 -4.10 21.23 1.03
N ILE A 467 -5.43 21.36 1.03
CA ILE A 467 -6.34 20.65 0.11
C ILE A 467 -6.96 21.69 -0.84
N GLY A 468 -6.55 21.68 -2.11
CA GLY A 468 -7.02 22.65 -3.11
C GLY A 468 -7.83 22.04 -4.27
N LEU A 469 -7.81 20.71 -4.43
CA LEU A 469 -8.45 20.01 -5.55
C LEU A 469 -9.33 18.85 -5.05
N ALA A 470 -10.41 18.54 -5.78
CA ALA A 470 -11.33 17.45 -5.44
C ALA A 470 -10.61 16.09 -5.31
N GLY A 471 -9.64 15.80 -6.18
CA GLY A 471 -8.84 14.57 -6.06
C GLY A 471 -7.95 14.53 -4.81
N GLN A 472 -7.44 15.69 -4.37
CA GLN A 472 -6.69 15.79 -3.10
C GLN A 472 -7.61 15.59 -1.90
N PHE A 473 -8.86 16.07 -1.98
CA PHE A 473 -9.85 15.86 -0.93
C PHE A 473 -10.22 14.38 -0.76
N VAL A 474 -10.53 13.68 -1.86
CA VAL A 474 -10.81 12.23 -1.81
C VAL A 474 -9.61 11.43 -1.28
N SER A 475 -8.39 11.76 -1.73
CA SER A 475 -7.18 11.14 -1.21
C SER A 475 -6.97 11.44 0.28
N ALA A 476 -7.28 12.66 0.74
CA ALA A 476 -7.20 13.01 2.15
C ALA A 476 -8.18 12.20 2.99
N ILE A 477 -9.43 12.03 2.56
CA ILE A 477 -10.42 11.17 3.24
C ILE A 477 -9.87 9.74 3.39
N LEU A 478 -9.41 9.13 2.30
CA LEU A 478 -8.90 7.77 2.33
C LEU A 478 -7.67 7.63 3.22
N ASN A 479 -6.70 8.54 3.11
CA ASN A 479 -5.51 8.52 3.95
C ASN A 479 -5.87 8.73 5.43
N THR A 480 -6.85 9.58 5.74
CA THR A 480 -7.33 9.73 7.11
C THR A 480 -7.96 8.43 7.61
N MET A 481 -8.82 7.77 6.83
CA MET A 481 -9.42 6.48 7.23
C MET A 481 -8.36 5.39 7.50
N LEU A 482 -7.28 5.38 6.72
CA LEU A 482 -6.24 4.33 6.77
C LEU A 482 -5.14 4.63 7.81
N ASP A 483 -4.68 5.87 7.92
CA ASP A 483 -3.45 6.23 8.64
C ASP A 483 -3.67 7.05 9.92
N TRP A 484 -4.91 7.48 10.25
CA TRP A 484 -5.14 8.42 11.37
C TRP A 484 -4.62 7.86 12.70
N ARG A 485 -4.94 6.60 13.00
CA ARG A 485 -4.58 5.94 14.26
C ARG A 485 -3.06 5.87 14.42
N ASP A 486 -2.37 5.42 13.37
CA ASP A 486 -0.91 5.29 13.37
C ASP A 486 -0.23 6.65 13.47
N THR A 487 -0.77 7.67 12.78
CA THR A 487 -0.27 9.04 12.84
C THR A 487 -0.40 9.62 14.25
N MET A 488 -1.57 9.48 14.85
CA MET A 488 -1.86 9.98 16.18
C MET A 488 -1.03 9.26 17.26
N GLN A 489 -0.87 7.93 17.16
CA GLN A 489 -0.03 7.17 18.08
C GLN A 489 1.46 7.53 17.94
N SER A 490 1.95 7.71 16.72
CA SER A 490 3.35 8.09 16.47
C SER A 490 3.73 9.44 17.07
N ALA A 491 2.75 10.34 17.25
CA ALA A 491 2.95 11.67 17.80
C ALA A 491 3.05 11.69 19.34
N LEU A 492 2.67 10.60 20.02
CA LEU A 492 2.64 10.55 21.48
C LEU A 492 4.05 10.62 22.09
N PRO A 493 4.19 11.23 23.29
CA PRO A 493 5.43 11.17 24.07
C PRO A 493 5.81 9.72 24.36
N GLY A 494 7.11 9.41 24.27
CA GLY A 494 7.60 8.02 24.38
C GLY A 494 7.41 7.17 23.12
N TYR A 495 6.72 7.66 22.08
CA TYR A 495 6.66 7.03 20.74
C TYR A 495 7.48 7.80 19.71
N ARG A 496 7.26 9.11 19.58
CA ARG A 496 7.91 9.92 18.51
C ARG A 496 9.44 9.88 18.52
N GLY A 497 10.07 9.88 19.71
CA GLY A 497 11.53 9.95 19.85
C GLY A 497 12.28 8.67 19.46
N ARG A 498 11.56 7.60 19.17
CA ARG A 498 12.07 6.29 18.76
C ARG A 498 11.64 5.91 17.34
N ILE A 499 11.00 6.83 16.61
CA ILE A 499 10.53 6.64 15.24
C ILE A 499 11.32 7.56 14.30
N ALA A 500 12.19 6.99 13.48
CA ALA A 500 12.87 7.75 12.44
C ALA A 500 11.99 7.87 11.19
N HIS A 501 11.81 9.10 10.72
CA HIS A 501 11.05 9.41 9.51
C HIS A 501 12.00 9.67 8.35
N VAL A 502 12.05 8.74 7.39
CA VAL A 502 12.80 8.91 6.14
C VAL A 502 11.93 9.66 5.14
N ARG A 503 12.46 10.75 4.60
CA ARG A 503 11.78 11.57 3.61
C ARG A 503 11.91 10.97 2.21
N VAL A 504 10.78 10.94 1.52
CA VAL A 504 10.64 10.37 0.19
C VAL A 504 10.00 11.42 -0.71
N GLY A 505 10.67 11.73 -1.82
CA GLY A 505 10.19 12.68 -2.82
C GLY A 505 9.00 12.14 -3.61
N ALA A 506 8.26 13.03 -4.28
CA ALA A 506 7.09 12.64 -5.08
C ALA A 506 7.38 11.62 -6.20
N LEU A 507 8.66 11.49 -6.57
CA LEU A 507 9.13 10.65 -7.67
C LEU A 507 9.89 9.40 -7.19
N GLU A 508 10.04 9.26 -5.88
CA GLU A 508 10.80 8.22 -5.20
C GLU A 508 9.76 7.25 -4.59
N GLY A 509 9.65 6.03 -5.10
CA GLY A 509 8.65 5.04 -4.63
C GLY A 509 7.18 5.38 -4.92
N GLY A 510 6.29 5.04 -4.00
CA GLY A 510 4.83 5.02 -4.24
C GLY A 510 4.47 4.02 -5.34
N THR A 511 3.66 4.42 -6.33
CA THR A 511 3.40 3.56 -7.50
C THR A 511 4.57 3.51 -8.49
N ASN A 512 5.68 4.23 -8.26
CA ASN A 512 6.81 4.26 -9.19
C ASN A 512 7.77 3.08 -8.94
N LEU A 513 7.64 2.03 -9.75
CA LEU A 513 8.55 0.88 -9.74
C LEU A 513 9.81 1.09 -10.61
N PHE A 514 9.84 2.14 -11.44
CA PHE A 514 10.92 2.43 -12.38
C PHE A 514 11.86 3.49 -11.83
N MET A 515 12.47 3.20 -10.68
CA MET A 515 13.50 4.04 -10.09
C MET A 515 14.86 3.80 -10.77
N ARG A 516 15.66 4.85 -10.89
CA ARG A 516 17.04 4.74 -11.38
C ARG A 516 17.94 4.19 -10.27
N PRO A 517 19.07 3.54 -10.61
CA PRO A 517 20.05 3.06 -9.65
C PRO A 517 20.44 4.10 -8.60
N GLU A 518 20.69 5.34 -9.03
CA GLU A 518 21.15 6.41 -8.15
C GLU A 518 20.06 6.82 -7.15
N THR A 519 18.79 6.76 -7.56
CA THR A 519 17.65 7.02 -6.67
C THR A 519 17.48 5.90 -5.63
N ILE A 520 17.67 4.64 -6.02
CA ILE A 520 17.60 3.49 -5.11
C ILE A 520 18.70 3.60 -4.05
N LEU A 521 19.93 3.87 -4.47
CA LEU A 521 21.07 4.03 -3.56
C LEU A 521 20.91 5.24 -2.64
N ALA A 522 20.42 6.38 -3.15
CA ALA A 522 20.14 7.54 -2.31
C ALA A 522 19.09 7.24 -1.24
N LEU A 523 18.00 6.55 -1.58
CA LEU A 523 16.99 6.12 -0.61
C LEU A 523 17.55 5.16 0.44
N ALA A 524 18.43 4.24 0.03
CA ALA A 524 19.08 3.32 0.94
C ALA A 524 20.05 4.03 1.89
N GLU A 525 20.79 5.03 1.41
CA GLU A 525 21.66 5.87 2.23
C GLU A 525 20.86 6.67 3.27
N ARG A 526 19.70 7.22 2.91
CA ARG A 526 18.77 7.83 3.89
C ARG A 526 18.28 6.81 4.92
N GLY A 527 18.11 5.56 4.51
CA GLY A 527 17.83 4.45 5.43
C GLY A 527 18.97 4.22 6.42
N ALA A 528 20.21 4.09 5.93
CA ALA A 528 21.40 3.98 6.77
C ALA A 528 21.47 5.14 7.77
N GLU A 529 21.24 6.36 7.30
CA GLU A 529 21.20 7.56 8.15
C GLU A 529 20.17 7.44 9.28
N ALA A 530 18.96 6.97 8.98
CA ALA A 530 17.92 6.75 9.99
C ALA A 530 18.33 5.70 11.03
N GLY A 531 18.92 4.58 10.60
CA GLY A 531 19.45 3.55 11.49
C GLY A 531 20.56 4.09 12.38
N ARG A 532 21.50 4.84 11.80
CA ARG A 532 22.62 5.48 12.50
C ARG A 532 22.14 6.49 13.53
N LEU A 533 21.19 7.37 13.18
CA LEU A 533 20.61 8.35 14.11
C LEU A 533 19.93 7.69 15.31
N LEU A 534 19.16 6.62 15.08
CA LEU A 534 18.55 5.84 16.16
C LEU A 534 19.60 5.15 17.03
N ARG A 535 20.59 4.50 16.41
CA ARG A 535 21.69 3.84 17.13
C ARG A 535 22.41 4.84 18.02
N THR A 536 22.99 5.86 17.39
CA THR A 536 23.76 6.92 18.05
C THR A 536 22.98 7.51 19.22
N ARG A 537 21.71 7.91 19.03
CA ARG A 537 20.90 8.49 20.10
C ARG A 537 20.78 7.59 21.33
N PHE A 538 20.57 6.30 21.16
CA PHE A 538 20.27 5.39 22.26
C PHE A 538 21.54 4.74 22.86
N THR A 539 22.69 4.87 22.19
CA THR A 539 23.98 4.34 22.66
C THR A 539 24.95 5.41 23.16
N GLU A 540 24.81 6.67 22.73
CA GLU A 540 25.61 7.79 23.23
C GLU A 540 25.41 8.01 24.73
N ASP A 541 26.40 8.66 25.36
CA ASP A 541 26.40 9.02 26.78
C ASP A 541 26.00 7.83 27.68
N ASP A 542 26.67 6.69 27.48
CA ASP A 542 26.43 5.44 28.23
C ASP A 542 24.96 4.99 28.26
N ALA A 543 24.27 5.14 27.11
CA ALA A 543 22.87 4.81 26.93
C ALA A 543 21.89 5.59 27.84
N THR A 544 22.26 6.78 28.33
CA THR A 544 21.37 7.65 29.13
C THR A 544 20.02 7.94 28.47
N LYS A 545 19.95 8.02 27.14
CA LYS A 545 18.68 8.20 26.40
C LYS A 545 17.81 6.95 26.42
N THR A 546 18.42 5.76 26.50
CA THR A 546 17.69 4.51 26.74
C THR A 546 17.05 4.52 28.12
N ASP A 547 17.78 4.95 29.15
CA ASP A 547 17.22 5.11 30.50
C ASP A 547 16.16 6.21 30.55
N ARG A 548 16.36 7.32 29.82
CA ARG A 548 15.34 8.34 29.65
C ARG A 548 14.06 7.78 29.03
N TYR A 549 14.17 6.88 28.05
CA TYR A 549 13.01 6.21 27.45
C TYR A 549 12.29 5.34 28.49
N ARG A 550 13.04 4.49 29.20
CA ARG A 550 12.50 3.65 30.28
C ARG A 550 11.82 4.49 31.35
N TRP A 551 12.42 5.62 31.73
CA TRP A 551 11.88 6.57 32.70
C TRP A 551 10.56 7.21 32.23
N ILE A 552 10.50 7.72 30.99
CA ILE A 552 9.26 8.28 30.42
C ILE A 552 8.14 7.22 30.42
N ARG A 553 8.46 5.99 30.02
CA ARG A 553 7.51 4.87 29.96
C ARG A 553 7.03 4.42 31.34
N MET A 554 7.93 4.37 32.32
CA MET A 554 7.59 4.13 33.71
C MET A 554 6.64 5.22 34.24
N ARG A 555 6.92 6.50 33.97
CA ARG A 555 6.05 7.62 34.40
C ARG A 555 4.66 7.57 33.76
N LEU A 556 4.59 7.24 32.47
CA LEU A 556 3.33 6.94 31.77
C LEU A 556 2.57 5.80 32.48
N ALA A 557 3.24 4.68 32.75
CA ALA A 557 2.64 3.54 33.42
C ALA A 557 2.09 3.89 34.82
N MET A 558 2.84 4.67 35.59
CA MET A 558 2.41 5.12 36.93
C MET A 558 1.19 6.05 36.87
N ARG A 559 1.13 6.95 35.88
CA ARG A 559 -0.05 7.83 35.68
C ARG A 559 -1.31 7.02 35.37
N GLU A 560 -1.21 6.04 34.49
CA GLU A 560 -2.32 5.18 34.08
C GLU A 560 -2.77 4.28 35.24
N TYR A 561 -1.81 3.78 36.01
CA TYR A 561 -2.09 3.02 37.24
C TYR A 561 -2.83 3.88 38.27
N ARG A 562 -2.49 5.17 38.40
CA ARG A 562 -3.24 6.10 39.26
C ARG A 562 -4.64 6.39 38.76
N GLN A 563 -4.83 6.56 37.45
CA GLN A 563 -6.16 6.75 36.89
C GLN A 563 -7.05 5.54 37.18
N LEU A 564 -6.49 4.33 37.10
CA LEU A 564 -7.18 3.11 37.51
C LEU A 564 -7.43 3.06 39.02
N ALA A 565 -6.47 3.49 39.85
CA ALA A 565 -6.62 3.57 41.30
C ALA A 565 -7.75 4.53 41.72
N GLY A 566 -7.82 5.72 41.14
CA GLY A 566 -8.92 6.68 41.40
C GLY A 566 -10.28 6.12 40.97
N GLN A 567 -10.36 5.48 39.79
CA GLN A 567 -11.58 4.78 39.38
C GLN A 567 -11.95 3.63 40.33
N SER A 568 -10.94 2.93 40.88
CA SER A 568 -11.14 1.87 41.86
C SER A 568 -11.69 2.44 43.15
N ASP A 569 -11.08 3.48 43.71
CA ASP A 569 -11.53 4.12 44.96
C ASP A 569 -12.97 4.64 44.85
N GLU A 570 -13.28 5.37 43.77
CA GLU A 570 -14.63 5.91 43.51
C GLU A 570 -15.70 4.81 43.33
N ARG A 571 -15.32 3.64 42.80
CA ARG A 571 -16.28 2.61 42.34
C ARG A 571 -16.18 1.30 43.13
N ALA A 572 -15.27 1.17 44.10
CA ALA A 572 -15.01 -0.09 44.80
C ALA A 572 -16.23 -0.59 45.55
N ALA A 573 -17.00 0.29 46.19
CA ALA A 573 -18.23 -0.08 46.88
C ALA A 573 -19.27 -0.65 45.91
N PHE A 574 -19.45 -0.02 44.74
CA PHE A 574 -20.35 -0.47 43.69
C PHE A 574 -19.97 -1.86 43.16
N TYR A 575 -18.69 -2.07 42.83
CA TYR A 575 -18.24 -3.37 42.31
C TYR A 575 -18.24 -4.49 43.35
N ARG A 576 -17.97 -4.18 44.64
CA ARG A 576 -18.12 -5.16 45.73
C ARG A 576 -19.57 -5.61 45.90
N ASP A 577 -20.49 -4.66 45.87
CA ASP A 577 -21.91 -4.97 45.93
C ASP A 577 -22.36 -5.77 44.69
N LEU A 578 -21.82 -5.45 43.52
CA LEU A 578 -22.06 -6.21 42.30
C LEU A 578 -21.57 -7.67 42.42
N THR A 579 -20.33 -7.91 42.84
CA THR A 579 -19.79 -9.29 42.96
C THR A 579 -20.52 -10.09 44.04
N ALA A 580 -21.03 -9.43 45.09
CA ALA A 580 -21.78 -10.07 46.16
C ALA A 580 -23.24 -10.40 45.80
N ARG A 581 -23.85 -9.70 44.83
CA ARG A 581 -25.29 -9.87 44.50
C ARG A 581 -25.56 -10.40 43.10
N TYR A 582 -24.66 -10.15 42.14
CA TYR A 582 -24.83 -10.58 40.76
C TYR A 582 -24.68 -12.09 40.66
N ARG A 583 -25.76 -12.77 40.28
CA ARG A 583 -25.72 -14.21 39.97
C ARG A 583 -25.13 -14.38 38.58
N ILE A 584 -24.05 -15.15 38.49
CA ILE A 584 -23.40 -15.41 37.22
C ILE A 584 -24.32 -16.31 36.39
N PRO A 585 -24.82 -15.85 35.23
CA PRO A 585 -25.67 -16.68 34.39
C PRO A 585 -24.90 -17.88 33.84
N GLU A 586 -25.61 -18.98 33.59
CA GLU A 586 -25.02 -20.29 33.24
C GLU A 586 -24.14 -20.24 31.98
N ASP A 587 -24.47 -19.35 31.04
CA ASP A 587 -23.70 -19.11 29.81
C ASP A 587 -22.28 -18.60 30.07
N LEU A 588 -22.01 -18.01 31.24
CA LEU A 588 -20.70 -17.52 31.65
C LEU A 588 -19.93 -18.49 32.55
N HIS A 589 -20.50 -19.63 32.94
CA HIS A 589 -19.83 -20.56 33.87
C HIS A 589 -18.49 -21.08 33.34
N ALA A 590 -18.37 -21.23 32.02
CA ALA A 590 -17.14 -21.66 31.36
C ALA A 590 -15.99 -20.64 31.44
N TRP A 591 -16.24 -19.41 31.93
CA TRP A 591 -15.20 -18.41 32.15
C TRP A 591 -14.41 -18.67 33.44
N PHE A 592 -14.96 -19.50 34.33
CA PHE A 592 -14.36 -19.83 35.62
C PHE A 592 -13.78 -21.24 35.56
N ALA A 593 -12.61 -21.43 36.18
CA ALA A 593 -12.00 -22.76 36.29
C ALA A 593 -12.89 -23.74 37.08
N THR A 594 -13.73 -23.22 37.97
CA THR A 594 -14.77 -23.98 38.67
C THR A 594 -16.10 -23.23 38.51
N PRO A 595 -17.15 -23.88 37.99
CA PRO A 595 -18.45 -23.23 37.77
C PRO A 595 -19.00 -22.63 39.07
N PRO A 596 -19.44 -21.36 39.04
CA PRO A 596 -19.99 -20.73 40.23
C PRO A 596 -21.35 -21.33 40.60
N THR A 597 -21.55 -21.59 41.89
CA THR A 597 -22.82 -22.11 42.45
C THR A 597 -23.81 -21.00 42.82
N GLY A 598 -23.46 -19.73 42.58
CA GLY A 598 -24.27 -18.56 42.93
C GLY A 598 -23.71 -17.25 42.38
N THR A 599 -23.09 -16.47 43.24
CA THR A 599 -22.46 -15.18 42.90
C THR A 599 -21.02 -15.38 42.43
N ASP A 600 -20.29 -14.28 42.23
CA ASP A 600 -18.90 -14.35 41.79
C ASP A 600 -18.03 -15.14 42.82
N PRO A 601 -17.36 -16.23 42.41
CA PRO A 601 -16.58 -17.08 43.31
C PRO A 601 -15.27 -16.42 43.77
N HIS A 602 -14.85 -15.34 43.09
CA HIS A 602 -13.66 -14.55 43.38
C HIS A 602 -14.01 -13.18 43.99
N ALA A 603 -15.24 -13.00 44.51
CA ALA A 603 -15.70 -11.73 45.07
C ALA A 603 -14.75 -11.17 46.15
N ARG A 604 -14.15 -12.05 46.95
CA ARG A 604 -13.18 -11.68 47.99
C ARG A 604 -11.88 -11.14 47.38
N GLU A 605 -11.29 -11.85 46.42
CA GLU A 605 -10.06 -11.47 45.73
C GLU A 605 -10.24 -10.17 44.94
N VAL A 606 -11.39 -10.01 44.27
CA VAL A 606 -11.76 -8.76 43.60
C VAL A 606 -11.82 -7.62 44.61
N GLY A 607 -12.49 -7.80 45.74
CA GLY A 607 -12.55 -6.80 46.81
C GLY A 607 -11.17 -6.39 47.34
N LEU A 608 -10.32 -7.37 47.65
CA LEU A 608 -8.93 -7.14 48.10
C LEU A 608 -8.11 -6.39 47.04
N THR A 609 -8.32 -6.70 45.76
CA THR A 609 -7.63 -6.04 44.65
C THR A 609 -8.09 -4.59 44.51
N LEU A 610 -9.39 -4.33 44.61
CA LEU A 610 -9.94 -2.97 44.56
C LEU A 610 -9.45 -2.12 45.74
N ASP A 611 -9.37 -2.70 46.95
CA ASP A 611 -8.84 -2.02 48.13
C ASP A 611 -7.33 -1.75 48.00
N ALA A 612 -6.56 -2.72 47.48
CA ALA A 612 -5.13 -2.53 47.21
C ALA A 612 -4.87 -1.46 46.14
N LEU A 613 -5.74 -1.37 45.12
CA LEU A 613 -5.69 -0.32 44.11
C LEU A 613 -6.08 1.05 44.69
N GLY A 614 -7.15 1.12 45.49
CA GLY A 614 -7.58 2.37 46.14
C GLY A 614 -6.59 2.88 47.20
N ALA A 615 -5.78 1.99 47.79
CA ALA A 615 -4.73 2.36 48.73
C ALA A 615 -3.50 3.03 48.08
N VAL A 616 -3.45 3.12 46.75
CA VAL A 616 -2.39 3.86 46.04
C VAL A 616 -2.53 5.35 46.40
N PRO A 617 -1.50 5.98 47.00
CA PRO A 617 -1.62 7.34 47.50
C PRO A 617 -2.00 8.33 46.40
N ASP A 618 -3.01 9.15 46.69
CA ASP A 618 -3.32 10.31 45.87
C ASP A 618 -2.41 11.47 46.26
N GLY A 619 -1.45 11.75 45.38
CA GLY A 619 -0.51 12.85 45.51
C GLY A 619 0.22 13.09 44.20
N PRO A 620 0.78 14.29 43.97
CA PRO A 620 1.68 14.48 42.85
C PRO A 620 2.91 13.61 43.11
N PHE A 621 3.08 12.56 42.33
CA PHE A 621 4.42 12.06 42.04
C PHE A 621 5.13 13.14 41.19
N ASP A 622 5.26 14.37 41.70
CA ASP A 622 5.92 15.58 41.13
C ASP A 622 6.10 15.66 39.61
N GLY A 623 5.01 15.46 38.88
CA GLY A 623 4.94 15.71 37.45
C GLY A 623 3.54 16.15 37.04
N GLU A 624 2.87 16.99 37.84
CA GLU A 624 2.06 18.02 37.18
C GLU A 624 3.01 18.67 36.17
N PRO A 625 2.80 18.58 34.87
CA PRO A 625 3.71 19.25 33.96
C PRO A 625 3.53 20.75 34.21
N PRO A 626 4.52 21.51 34.73
CA PRO A 626 4.55 22.90 34.38
C PRO A 626 5.04 22.87 32.94
N ILE A 627 4.11 22.80 31.98
CA ILE A 627 4.40 22.71 30.54
C ILE A 627 4.71 21.26 30.10
N ASP A 628 3.78 20.69 29.31
CA ASP A 628 4.03 19.86 28.11
C ASP A 628 5.30 18.96 28.14
N PRO A 629 5.20 17.61 28.16
CA PRO A 629 4.28 16.88 27.28
C PRO A 629 3.13 16.09 27.93
N ASP A 630 1.98 16.08 27.27
CA ASP A 630 0.80 15.29 27.66
C ASP A 630 1.08 13.77 27.55
N LEU A 631 1.44 13.17 28.68
CA LEU A 631 1.78 11.76 28.80
C LEU A 631 0.51 10.87 28.79
N ARG A 632 0.01 10.48 27.61
CA ARG A 632 -1.11 9.51 27.45
C ARG A 632 -0.70 8.26 26.68
N LEU A 633 -1.34 7.12 26.98
CA LEU A 633 -1.18 5.89 26.20
C LEU A 633 -2.02 5.82 24.93
N THR A 634 -3.23 6.36 24.99
CA THR A 634 -4.13 6.45 23.84
C THR A 634 -4.14 7.88 23.30
N PRO A 635 -4.17 8.05 21.97
CA PRO A 635 -4.35 9.38 21.41
C PRO A 635 -5.69 9.98 21.85
N PRO A 636 -5.79 11.32 21.99
CA PRO A 636 -7.07 11.97 22.17
C PRO A 636 -7.97 11.68 20.96
N GLU A 637 -9.20 11.23 21.21
CA GLU A 637 -10.22 10.95 20.20
C GLU A 637 -10.79 12.24 19.59
#